data_AF-A0A8T3BGE1-F1
#
_entry.id   AF-A0A8T3BGE1-F1
#
_cell.length_a   1.000
_cell.length_b   1.000
_cell.length_c   1.000
_cell.angle_alpha   90.00
_cell.angle_beta   90.00
_cell.angle_gamma   90.00
#
_symmetry.space_group_name_H-M   'P 1'
#
loop_
_entity.id
_entity.type
_entity.pdbx_description
1 polymer ?
#
loop_
_entity_poly.entity_id
_entity_poly.type
_entity_poly.pdbx_seq_one_letter_code
_entity_poly.pdbx_strand_id
1 'polypeptide(L)'
;MWYLDSGCSRHMTGDMKKFILLETKTGGKVTLGDNTTRKVIGSGIVGNAKNFLIENVLLVDGLKHNLLSISQLCDKGFDVKFFTDRCLISLFDEVILEGKRMNNVYMLDLDRVDNSKSFCLKTIVDDSWLWHRRLCHASMKTLRNITQKNLVRGVPKLEFTKDHLCDACQQGKQVKSSFHSIRDVITSRPLEILHMDLFGPVSTASLGGKNYGFVIVDDFTRFTWVRFLAHKNESFEEFKIFSTWIQRKLGCEISTIHSDHGGEFQNDRFESFCQEIGIEHNFSAPRTPQQNGIAERKNRTLVEAARAMLAEYTLPRYFWAEAVNTACYVLNRVNIRSKLNKTPYELLKGRTPNLSHLHVFGCKCFILNNGKHPLGKFDPKSDEGVFLGYSSVGKAYRTFNKRTLVVEESTHVVFDESDMPSETKIEDDEIEAIQGVETMTLGERVESQEDLPREWRYSSSHPKELILGDPSEGVRTRHGLRKEVSHSAFISMIEPTSIDQALGDEFWILAMQEELNQFTRNDVWELVKRPKEQSIVGTKWVFKNKVNDSGTIIRNKARLVAKGYNQIEGIDFEETFAPVARLEAIRVLLAFACFKNFKLYQMDVKSAFLNGVIKEDVYVEQPPGFESSQFPNHVFKLKKALYGLKQAPRAWYERLSSFLLDRGFQKGSVDTTLFLQKVKEEILIVQIYVDDILFGSSDKNLCDEFSKTMSNEFEMSMMGELNYFLGFSVRQMDNGTFLSQSKYIKDILKKYEMDSAKPMNTPMSSTIQLDKDPSGKSVDQKKYRGMIGSLLYLTASRPDIMFSVCLCARFQADPKESHLTAVKRILRYLLGTPNLGIWYPRHSTSFEILGYSDSDFAGCRIDRKSTSGTCQFIGQSLVSWSSRKQNSVALSTAEAEYIAVGSCVAQVLWLKQQILDLGLPVGTISIMCDNTSAICISKNPIQHSRTKHIDIRHHFIRDHVAKGDIELHHIATEDQLADIFTKPLAFDTFSTLRTRLGVIDINA
;
A
#
# COMPACT_ATOMS: atom_id res chain seq x y z
N MET A 1 23.34 25.11 28.03
CA MET A 1 22.88 24.20 29.10
C MET A 1 21.40 23.81 28.98
N TRP A 2 21.15 22.51 29.04
CA TRP A 2 19.89 21.77 29.07
C TRP A 2 19.96 20.67 30.13
N TYR A 3 18.84 20.31 30.75
CA TYR A 3 18.76 19.22 31.73
C TYR A 3 18.14 17.98 31.09
N LEU A 4 18.76 16.82 31.30
CA LEU A 4 18.19 15.53 30.90
C LEU A 4 17.25 15.05 32.00
N ASP A 5 15.99 14.80 31.64
CA ASP A 5 14.92 14.51 32.60
C ASP A 5 14.08 13.31 32.13
N SER A 6 13.96 12.29 32.98
CA SER A 6 13.14 11.09 32.75
C SER A 6 11.68 11.28 33.18
N GLY A 7 11.40 12.25 34.05
CA GLY A 7 10.03 12.62 34.44
C GLY A 7 9.34 13.55 33.43
N CYS A 8 10.10 14.10 32.48
CA CYS A 8 9.58 15.02 31.48
C CYS A 8 9.13 14.28 30.21
N SER A 9 7.85 14.41 29.85
CA SER A 9 7.26 13.72 28.69
C SER A 9 7.57 14.37 27.34
N ARG A 10 8.02 15.64 27.31
CA ARG A 10 8.35 16.37 26.07
C ARG A 10 9.55 17.30 26.22
N HIS A 11 10.34 17.49 25.17
CA HIS A 11 11.36 18.54 25.12
C HIS A 11 10.70 19.92 25.30
N MET A 12 11.20 20.75 26.21
CA MET A 12 10.60 22.05 26.50
C MET A 12 11.59 23.11 27.01
N THR A 13 11.31 24.36 26.70
CA THR A 13 12.08 25.54 27.14
C THR A 13 11.16 26.75 27.30
N GLY A 14 11.49 27.68 28.21
CA GLY A 14 10.86 29.00 28.28
C GLY A 14 11.65 30.09 27.55
N ASP A 15 12.88 29.79 27.10
CA ASP A 15 13.76 30.73 26.41
C ASP A 15 13.57 30.66 24.89
N MET A 16 12.91 31.68 24.34
CA MET A 16 12.71 31.86 22.89
C MET A 16 14.04 31.93 22.11
N LYS A 17 15.12 32.43 22.71
CA LYS A 17 16.40 32.67 22.02
C LYS A 17 17.14 31.38 21.64
N LYS A 18 16.67 30.22 22.13
CA LYS A 18 17.27 28.91 21.86
C LYS A 18 16.70 28.22 20.62
N PHE A 19 15.61 28.73 20.06
CA PHE A 19 15.04 28.18 18.83
C PHE A 19 15.80 28.67 17.60
N ILE A 20 16.14 27.74 16.71
CA ILE A 20 16.62 28.03 15.36
C ILE A 20 15.43 28.33 14.45
N LEU A 21 14.36 27.55 14.61
CA LEU A 21 13.06 27.74 13.97
C LEU A 21 11.99 27.62 15.06
N LEU A 22 11.11 28.62 15.17
CA LEU A 22 10.00 28.62 16.11
C LEU A 22 8.71 28.91 15.35
N GLU A 23 7.78 27.97 15.37
CA GLU A 23 6.39 28.24 14.99
C GLU A 23 5.62 28.68 16.25
N THR A 24 5.23 29.95 16.29
CA THR A 24 4.28 30.46 17.29
C THR A 24 2.89 29.85 17.02
N LYS A 25 2.38 29.07 17.96
CA LYS A 25 1.04 28.44 17.90
C LYS A 25 0.34 28.68 19.23
N THR A 26 -0.90 29.16 19.19
CA THR A 26 -1.69 29.49 20.37
C THR A 26 -2.59 28.32 20.79
N GLY A 27 -2.00 27.27 21.38
CA GLY A 27 -2.76 26.10 21.84
C GLY A 27 -1.91 25.15 22.68
N GLY A 28 -2.57 24.35 23.52
CA GLY A 28 -1.93 23.36 24.39
C GLY A 28 -1.58 23.85 25.80
N LYS A 29 -1.57 22.91 26.75
CA LYS A 29 -1.14 23.10 28.14
C LYS A 29 -0.16 21.99 28.54
N VAL A 30 0.80 22.33 29.39
CA VAL A 30 1.72 21.38 30.04
C VAL A 30 1.51 21.45 31.54
N THR A 31 1.32 20.31 32.19
CA THR A 31 1.29 20.20 33.65
C THR A 31 2.71 20.02 34.18
N LEU A 32 3.10 20.85 35.14
CA LEU A 32 4.39 20.75 35.82
C LEU A 32 4.31 19.80 37.04
N GLY A 33 5.45 19.40 37.59
CA GLY A 33 5.53 18.49 38.74
C GLY A 33 4.93 19.02 40.05
N ASP A 34 4.52 20.30 40.10
CA ASP A 34 3.75 20.92 41.19
C ASP A 34 2.23 20.94 40.91
N ASN A 35 1.78 20.19 39.90
CA ASN A 35 0.42 20.18 39.33
C ASN A 35 -0.07 21.52 38.75
N THR A 36 0.78 22.55 38.60
CA THR A 36 0.38 23.78 37.91
C THR A 36 0.44 23.61 36.39
N THR A 37 -0.55 24.15 35.67
CA THR A 37 -0.57 24.11 34.19
C THR A 37 0.02 25.39 33.59
N ARG A 38 0.96 25.26 32.65
CA ARG A 38 1.47 26.36 31.82
C ARG A 38 0.96 26.26 30.38
N LYS A 39 0.86 27.41 29.71
CA LYS A 39 0.43 27.49 28.30
C LYS A 39 1.63 27.20 27.38
N VAL A 40 1.40 26.39 26.35
CA VAL A 40 2.32 26.28 25.22
C VAL A 40 2.07 27.45 24.29
N ILE A 41 3.13 28.18 23.93
CA ILE A 41 3.08 29.40 23.11
C ILE A 41 3.78 29.22 21.75
N GLY A 42 4.36 28.04 21.52
CA GLY A 42 4.91 27.63 20.23
C GLY A 42 5.59 26.27 20.29
N SER A 43 6.00 25.79 19.13
CA SER A 43 6.81 24.58 18.97
C SER A 43 7.89 24.81 17.92
N GLY A 44 9.03 24.16 18.04
CA GLY A 44 10.11 24.41 17.09
C GLY A 44 11.31 23.50 17.22
N ILE A 45 12.39 23.93 16.56
CA ILE A 45 13.66 23.22 16.49
C ILE A 45 14.71 24.01 17.29
N VAL A 46 15.41 23.31 18.16
CA VAL A 46 16.45 23.84 19.04
C VAL A 46 17.75 23.07 18.81
N GLY A 47 18.88 23.76 18.89
CA GLY A 47 20.19 23.14 18.88
C GLY A 47 21.23 24.09 18.33
N ASN A 48 22.27 23.54 17.71
CA ASN A 48 23.22 24.31 16.95
C ASN A 48 23.09 23.91 15.48
N ALA A 49 22.78 24.89 14.61
CA ALA A 49 22.61 24.75 13.15
C ALA A 49 23.92 24.40 12.40
N LYS A 50 24.82 23.68 13.07
CA LYS A 50 26.00 23.02 12.51
C LYS A 50 26.22 21.61 13.09
N ASN A 51 25.66 21.20 14.23
CA ASN A 51 26.11 19.95 14.88
C ASN A 51 24.96 19.02 15.33
N PHE A 52 23.85 19.55 15.87
CA PHE A 52 22.76 18.72 16.39
C PHE A 52 21.46 19.53 16.46
N LEU A 53 20.35 18.93 16.04
CA LEU A 53 19.01 19.54 16.03
C LEU A 53 18.02 18.66 16.79
N ILE A 54 17.25 19.28 17.68
CA ILE A 54 16.16 18.67 18.43
C ILE A 54 14.87 19.33 17.96
N GLU A 55 14.03 18.55 17.30
CA GLU A 55 12.72 18.97 16.80
C GLU A 55 11.63 18.77 17.87
N ASN A 56 10.43 19.30 17.60
CA ASN A 56 9.25 19.16 18.47
C ASN A 56 9.46 19.67 19.91
N VAL A 57 10.36 20.65 20.09
CA VAL A 57 10.58 21.30 21.38
C VAL A 57 9.47 22.31 21.61
N LEU A 58 8.79 22.21 22.76
CA LEU A 58 7.72 23.13 23.14
C LEU A 58 8.30 24.39 23.77
N LEU A 59 7.82 25.56 23.32
CA LEU A 59 8.03 26.82 24.02
C LEU A 59 6.89 26.98 25.06
N VAL A 60 7.25 26.94 26.34
CA VAL A 60 6.33 26.94 27.48
C VAL A 60 6.50 28.22 28.28
N ASP A 61 5.42 28.99 28.43
CA ASP A 61 5.47 30.27 29.13
C ASP A 61 5.85 30.11 30.62
N GLY A 62 6.76 30.97 31.10
CA GLY A 62 7.27 30.97 32.47
C GLY A 62 8.21 29.82 32.86
N LEU A 63 8.62 28.93 31.94
CA LEU A 63 9.48 27.79 32.26
C LEU A 63 10.96 28.23 32.50
N LYS A 64 11.46 28.04 33.74
CA LYS A 64 12.79 28.53 34.17
C LYS A 64 13.98 27.67 33.72
N HIS A 65 13.74 26.42 33.33
CA HIS A 65 14.78 25.45 32.97
C HIS A 65 14.46 24.77 31.65
N ASN A 66 15.48 24.49 30.84
CA ASN A 66 15.33 23.87 29.53
C ASN A 66 15.50 22.37 29.69
N LEU A 67 14.48 21.59 29.36
CA LEU A 67 14.38 20.17 29.65
C LEU A 67 14.44 19.35 28.36
N LEU A 68 15.23 18.28 28.37
CA LEU A 68 15.22 17.24 27.35
C LEU A 68 14.58 15.98 27.93
N SER A 69 13.43 15.61 27.37
CA SER A 69 12.77 14.34 27.65
C SER A 69 13.66 13.18 27.20
N ILE A 70 13.91 12.23 28.10
CA ILE A 70 14.65 11.01 27.77
C ILE A 70 13.80 10.06 26.92
N SER A 71 12.47 9.99 27.15
CA SER A 71 11.59 9.12 26.34
C SER A 71 11.58 9.54 24.88
N GLN A 72 11.45 10.84 24.57
CA GLN A 72 11.48 11.32 23.18
C GLN A 72 12.83 11.11 22.47
N LEU A 73 13.95 11.04 23.20
CA LEU A 73 15.23 10.65 22.62
C LEU A 73 15.21 9.16 22.23
N CYS A 74 14.71 8.29 23.12
CA CYS A 74 14.60 6.86 22.84
C CYS A 74 13.58 6.55 21.73
N ASP A 75 12.46 7.28 21.66
CA ASP A 75 11.47 7.16 20.57
C ASP A 75 12.07 7.51 19.20
N LYS A 76 13.05 8.41 19.17
CA LYS A 76 13.85 8.76 17.98
C LYS A 76 15.06 7.84 17.75
N GLY A 77 15.18 6.75 18.51
CA GLY A 77 16.22 5.73 18.34
C GLY A 77 17.57 6.04 19.00
N PHE A 78 17.66 7.06 19.87
CA PHE A 78 18.88 7.37 20.61
C PHE A 78 18.97 6.53 21.91
N ASP A 79 20.13 5.92 22.12
CA ASP A 79 20.52 5.30 23.38
C ASP A 79 21.06 6.36 24.36
N VAL A 80 20.54 6.39 25.59
CA VAL A 80 21.03 7.29 26.65
C VAL A 80 21.65 6.48 27.80
N LYS A 81 22.96 6.63 28.03
CA LYS A 81 23.74 5.87 29.03
C LYS A 81 24.28 6.81 30.12
N PHE A 82 23.91 6.56 31.37
CA PHE A 82 24.33 7.35 32.54
C PHE A 82 25.54 6.73 33.26
N PHE A 83 26.51 7.56 33.61
CA PHE A 83 27.70 7.23 34.40
C PHE A 83 27.75 8.11 35.66
N THR A 84 28.67 7.85 36.58
CA THR A 84 28.77 8.57 37.86
C THR A 84 29.00 10.08 37.71
N ASP A 85 29.72 10.48 36.67
CA ASP A 85 30.25 11.82 36.37
C ASP A 85 29.66 12.45 35.09
N ARG A 86 29.13 11.64 34.16
CA ARG A 86 28.68 12.06 32.82
C ARG A 86 27.52 11.22 32.29
N CYS A 87 26.91 11.64 31.20
CA CYS A 87 25.92 10.88 30.44
C CYS A 87 26.24 10.96 28.94
N LEU A 88 26.03 9.87 28.21
CA LEU A 88 26.30 9.76 26.78
C LEU A 88 24.98 9.52 26.04
N ILE A 89 24.79 10.24 24.92
CA ILE A 89 23.69 10.02 23.97
C ILE A 89 24.32 9.49 22.68
N SER A 90 23.89 8.30 22.24
CA SER A 90 24.45 7.61 21.07
C SER A 90 23.39 7.15 20.08
N LEU A 91 23.78 7.04 18.80
CA LEU A 91 22.97 6.50 17.72
C LEU A 91 23.84 5.51 16.93
N PHE A 92 23.35 4.30 16.66
CA PHE A 92 24.12 3.22 16.01
C PHE A 92 25.51 2.98 16.66
N ASP A 93 25.55 2.93 18.00
CA ASP A 93 26.76 2.81 18.84
C ASP A 93 27.80 3.95 18.76
N GLU A 94 27.54 5.03 17.99
CA GLU A 94 28.38 6.23 17.98
C GLU A 94 27.83 7.30 18.96
N VAL A 95 28.69 7.82 19.83
CA VAL A 95 28.35 8.90 20.79
C VAL A 95 28.27 10.24 20.06
N ILE A 96 27.10 10.88 20.10
CA ILE A 96 26.82 12.16 19.45
C ILE A 96 26.90 13.32 20.45
N LEU A 97 26.45 13.10 21.70
CA LEU A 97 26.53 14.12 22.76
C LEU A 97 27.02 13.53 24.07
N GLU A 98 27.84 14.29 24.78
CA GLU A 98 28.25 14.05 26.16
C GLU A 98 27.72 15.17 27.06
N GLY A 99 26.95 14.82 28.09
CA GLY A 99 26.54 15.72 29.17
C GLY A 99 27.35 15.44 30.43
N LYS A 100 27.58 16.47 31.26
CA LYS A 100 28.32 16.37 32.52
C LYS A 100 27.36 16.44 33.71
N ARG A 101 27.65 15.68 34.76
CA ARG A 101 26.89 15.74 36.00
C ARG A 101 27.39 16.92 36.84
N MET A 102 26.53 17.89 37.10
CA MET A 102 26.82 19.08 37.90
C MET A 102 25.70 19.26 38.94
N ASN A 103 26.06 19.53 40.19
CA ASN A 103 25.11 19.70 41.30
C ASN A 103 24.07 18.56 41.38
N ASN A 104 24.54 17.32 41.24
CA ASN A 104 23.76 16.07 41.16
C ASN A 104 22.86 15.86 39.93
N VAL A 105 22.70 16.84 39.03
CA VAL A 105 21.87 16.73 37.82
C VAL A 105 22.73 16.56 36.57
N TYR A 106 22.25 15.80 35.57
CA TYR A 106 22.93 15.66 34.28
C TYR A 106 22.59 16.83 33.37
N MET A 107 23.61 17.59 33.00
CA MET A 107 23.48 18.82 32.21
C MET A 107 24.26 18.70 30.91
N LEU A 108 23.62 19.10 29.82
CA LEU A 108 24.16 19.01 28.47
C LEU A 108 24.28 20.40 27.85
N ASP A 109 25.34 20.66 27.11
CA ASP A 109 25.56 21.95 26.45
C ASP A 109 25.55 21.78 24.92
N LEU A 110 24.40 22.06 24.31
CA LEU A 110 24.22 21.96 22.85
C LEU A 110 25.13 22.92 22.06
N ASP A 111 25.71 23.91 22.75
CA ASP A 111 26.62 24.91 22.19
C ASP A 111 28.11 24.48 22.23
N ARG A 112 28.46 23.47 23.03
CA ARG A 112 29.84 22.96 23.20
C ARG A 112 29.96 21.49 22.78
N VAL A 113 30.11 21.27 21.48
CA VAL A 113 30.50 19.98 20.90
C VAL A 113 31.88 20.14 20.25
N ASP A 114 32.85 19.30 20.64
CA ASP A 114 34.23 19.42 20.19
C ASP A 114 34.40 19.09 18.69
N ASN A 115 35.24 19.88 18.01
CA ASN A 115 35.37 19.92 16.54
C ASN A 115 36.08 18.70 15.90
N SER A 116 36.20 17.55 16.57
CA SER A 116 36.94 16.38 16.06
C SER A 116 36.12 15.39 15.22
N LYS A 117 34.79 15.52 15.19
CA LYS A 117 33.88 14.78 14.28
C LYS A 117 32.72 15.67 13.84
N SER A 118 32.93 16.45 12.78
CA SER A 118 31.93 17.37 12.25
C SER A 118 30.88 16.66 11.38
N PHE A 119 29.66 16.47 11.91
CA PHE A 119 28.47 16.27 11.08
C PHE A 119 27.70 17.60 10.99
N CYS A 120 27.78 18.24 9.82
CA CYS A 120 27.28 19.59 9.62
C CYS A 120 25.74 19.64 9.50
N LEU A 121 25.02 19.71 10.62
CA LEU A 121 23.54 19.89 10.64
C LEU A 121 23.12 21.35 10.37
N LYS A 122 23.64 21.89 9.26
CA LYS A 122 23.01 22.97 8.53
C LYS A 122 22.52 22.40 7.22
N THR A 123 21.26 22.63 6.86
CA THR A 123 20.80 22.53 5.47
C THR A 123 21.47 23.64 4.65
N ILE A 124 22.76 23.42 4.36
CA ILE A 124 23.26 23.67 3.01
C ILE A 124 22.32 22.86 2.13
N VAL A 125 21.54 23.51 1.27
CA VAL A 125 20.83 22.82 0.18
C VAL A 125 21.91 22.02 -0.50
N ASP A 126 21.86 20.69 -0.37
CA ASP A 126 23.01 19.89 -0.78
C ASP A 126 23.11 19.98 -2.29
N ASP A 127 24.03 20.83 -2.75
CA ASP A 127 24.22 21.14 -4.15
C ASP A 127 24.52 19.87 -4.94
N SER A 128 25.11 18.84 -4.31
CA SER A 128 25.34 17.55 -4.95
C SER A 128 24.02 16.80 -5.22
N TRP A 129 23.06 16.85 -4.29
CA TRP A 129 21.70 16.32 -4.47
C TRP A 129 20.82 17.20 -5.37
N LEU A 130 20.99 18.53 -5.38
CA LEU A 130 20.35 19.40 -6.38
C LEU A 130 20.84 19.05 -7.81
N TRP A 131 22.15 18.86 -8.00
CA TRP A 131 22.69 18.41 -9.28
C TRP A 131 22.33 16.96 -9.64
N HIS A 132 22.11 16.08 -8.66
CA HIS A 132 21.51 14.76 -8.88
C HIS A 132 20.09 14.87 -9.48
N ARG A 133 19.25 15.74 -8.92
CA ARG A 133 17.87 16.00 -9.38
C ARG A 133 17.86 16.65 -10.77
N ARG A 134 18.64 17.73 -10.99
CA ARG A 134 18.82 18.40 -12.30
C ARG A 134 19.32 17.46 -13.41
N LEU A 135 20.05 16.40 -13.06
CA LEU A 135 20.58 15.41 -14.00
C LEU A 135 19.74 14.11 -14.06
N CYS A 136 18.42 14.24 -13.94
CA CYS A 136 17.43 13.15 -14.10
C CYS A 136 17.69 11.97 -13.15
N HIS A 137 18.12 12.26 -11.91
CA HIS A 137 18.54 11.28 -10.92
C HIS A 137 19.68 10.36 -11.41
N ALA A 138 20.66 10.91 -12.13
CA ALA A 138 21.87 10.18 -12.51
C ALA A 138 22.64 9.72 -11.26
N SER A 139 23.27 8.54 -11.31
CA SER A 139 23.94 8.01 -10.12
C SER A 139 25.08 8.93 -9.63
N MET A 140 25.28 9.04 -8.31
CA MET A 140 26.38 9.81 -7.72
C MET A 140 27.76 9.37 -8.26
N LYS A 141 27.91 8.10 -8.64
CA LYS A 141 29.11 7.59 -9.34
C LYS A 141 29.26 8.19 -10.75
N THR A 142 28.17 8.35 -11.49
CA THR A 142 28.18 9.01 -12.82
C THR A 142 28.55 10.48 -12.67
N LEU A 143 27.92 11.19 -11.72
CA LEU A 143 28.15 12.61 -11.41
C LEU A 143 29.61 12.88 -11.03
N ARG A 144 30.18 12.05 -10.15
CA ARG A 144 31.61 12.07 -9.80
C ARG A 144 32.51 11.81 -11.01
N ASN A 145 32.17 10.82 -11.84
CA ASN A 145 32.99 10.48 -13.01
C ASN A 145 33.02 11.59 -14.08
N ILE A 146 31.90 12.25 -14.37
CA ILE A 146 31.87 13.32 -15.40
C ILE A 146 32.61 14.58 -14.96
N THR A 147 32.59 14.89 -13.66
CA THR A 147 33.28 16.05 -13.09
C THR A 147 34.78 15.79 -12.92
N GLN A 148 35.18 14.67 -12.29
CA GLN A 148 36.60 14.30 -12.14
C GLN A 148 37.33 14.18 -13.49
N LYS A 149 36.63 13.74 -14.54
CA LYS A 149 37.20 13.58 -15.89
C LYS A 149 37.02 14.80 -16.80
N ASN A 150 36.47 15.92 -16.28
CA ASN A 150 36.20 17.16 -17.03
C ASN A 150 35.40 16.96 -18.34
N LEU A 151 34.47 16.00 -18.37
CA LEU A 151 33.70 15.64 -19.58
C LEU A 151 32.51 16.57 -19.84
N VAL A 152 32.22 17.49 -18.90
CA VAL A 152 31.07 18.39 -18.92
C VAL A 152 31.49 19.78 -18.42
N ARG A 153 30.80 20.83 -18.87
CA ARG A 153 30.98 22.22 -18.40
C ARG A 153 29.75 22.69 -17.63
N GLY A 154 29.92 23.67 -16.75
CA GLY A 154 28.81 24.34 -16.06
C GLY A 154 28.31 23.67 -14.78
N VAL A 155 28.93 22.58 -14.33
CA VAL A 155 28.69 21.97 -13.01
C VAL A 155 29.71 22.54 -12.01
N PRO A 156 29.32 22.97 -10.79
CA PRO A 156 30.26 23.42 -9.76
C PRO A 156 31.19 22.29 -9.29
N LYS A 157 32.33 22.64 -8.68
CA LYS A 157 33.30 21.68 -8.14
C LYS A 157 32.80 21.12 -6.80
N LEU A 158 31.93 20.12 -6.87
CA LEU A 158 31.27 19.49 -5.72
C LEU A 158 31.77 18.05 -5.51
N GLU A 159 31.81 17.60 -4.26
CA GLU A 159 32.08 16.20 -3.93
C GLU A 159 30.78 15.39 -3.92
N PHE A 160 30.51 14.67 -5.01
CA PHE A 160 29.35 13.77 -5.09
C PHE A 160 29.59 12.51 -4.26
N THR A 161 29.03 12.46 -3.05
CA THR A 161 29.00 11.26 -2.19
C THR A 161 27.60 10.64 -2.16
N LYS A 162 27.44 9.46 -1.54
CA LYS A 162 26.13 8.85 -1.31
C LYS A 162 26.00 8.62 0.19
N ASP A 163 25.74 9.72 0.86
CA ASP A 163 25.49 9.88 2.29
C ASP A 163 24.09 9.38 2.68
N HIS A 164 23.07 9.66 1.87
CA HIS A 164 21.67 9.32 2.14
C HIS A 164 20.98 8.54 0.99
N LEU A 165 19.71 8.18 1.19
CA LEU A 165 18.85 7.60 0.16
C LEU A 165 17.97 8.69 -0.46
N CYS A 166 17.72 8.59 -1.77
CA CYS A 166 16.72 9.40 -2.47
C CYS A 166 15.51 8.53 -2.78
N ASP A 167 14.33 8.97 -2.34
CA ASP A 167 13.09 8.21 -2.43
C ASP A 167 12.61 8.04 -3.87
N ALA A 168 12.66 9.09 -4.68
CA ALA A 168 12.40 9.00 -6.13
C ALA A 168 13.33 7.99 -6.84
N CYS A 169 14.57 7.84 -6.37
CA CYS A 169 15.47 6.78 -6.84
C CYS A 169 15.06 5.38 -6.36
N GLN A 170 14.56 5.22 -5.13
CA GLN A 170 14.07 3.92 -4.66
C GLN A 170 12.77 3.53 -5.39
N GLN A 171 11.85 4.46 -5.57
CA GLN A 171 10.58 4.24 -6.26
C GLN A 171 10.77 4.00 -7.76
N GLY A 172 11.66 4.77 -8.42
CA GLY A 172 11.84 4.73 -9.87
C GLY A 172 12.95 3.82 -10.40
N LYS A 173 13.99 3.53 -9.60
CA LYS A 173 15.26 2.90 -10.07
C LYS A 173 15.78 1.75 -9.20
N GLN A 174 14.97 1.15 -8.33
CA GLN A 174 15.41 0.00 -7.55
C GLN A 174 15.48 -1.27 -8.43
N VAL A 175 16.71 -1.74 -8.68
CA VAL A 175 16.99 -2.93 -9.53
C VAL A 175 17.82 -3.97 -8.79
N LYS A 176 17.61 -5.27 -9.08
CA LYS A 176 18.50 -6.35 -8.63
C LYS A 176 19.89 -6.23 -9.28
N SER A 177 20.92 -6.74 -8.61
CA SER A 177 22.34 -6.62 -8.97
C SER A 177 22.68 -7.02 -10.42
N SER A 178 23.52 -6.21 -11.09
CA SER A 178 23.83 -6.33 -12.52
C SER A 178 24.95 -7.30 -12.85
N PHE A 179 24.83 -8.00 -13.99
CA PHE A 179 25.90 -8.80 -14.60
C PHE A 179 26.97 -7.94 -15.31
N HIS A 180 28.18 -8.50 -15.46
CA HIS A 180 29.26 -7.88 -16.24
C HIS A 180 28.94 -7.84 -17.74
N SER A 181 29.14 -6.69 -18.38
CA SER A 181 29.04 -6.56 -19.84
C SER A 181 30.44 -6.55 -20.49
N ILE A 182 30.82 -7.66 -21.10
CA ILE A 182 31.94 -7.74 -22.05
C ILE A 182 31.37 -7.58 -23.46
N ARG A 183 31.99 -6.71 -24.27
CA ARG A 183 32.07 -6.74 -25.73
C ARG A 183 33.00 -5.62 -26.21
N ASP A 184 33.64 -5.80 -27.34
CA ASP A 184 34.45 -4.77 -27.97
C ASP A 184 33.61 -3.78 -28.77
N VAL A 185 34.21 -2.62 -29.04
CA VAL A 185 33.60 -1.63 -29.93
C VAL A 185 33.90 -2.12 -31.34
N ILE A 186 32.90 -2.75 -31.96
CA ILE A 186 33.03 -3.32 -33.31
C ILE A 186 32.90 -2.21 -34.36
N THR A 187 32.07 -1.19 -34.06
CA THR A 187 31.82 -0.04 -34.94
C THR A 187 32.92 1.02 -34.92
N SER A 188 33.17 1.62 -36.07
CA SER A 188 34.19 2.65 -36.31
C SER A 188 33.67 4.08 -36.40
N ARG A 189 32.41 4.28 -36.86
CA ARG A 189 31.81 5.61 -37.10
C ARG A 189 30.35 5.72 -36.61
N PRO A 190 29.82 6.94 -36.41
CA PRO A 190 28.38 7.14 -36.21
C PRO A 190 27.56 6.65 -37.42
N LEU A 191 26.33 6.21 -37.15
CA LEU A 191 25.36 5.62 -38.07
C LEU A 191 25.78 4.30 -38.73
N GLU A 192 26.90 3.70 -38.35
CA GLU A 192 27.33 2.40 -38.88
C GLU A 192 26.32 1.28 -38.53
N ILE A 193 25.91 1.21 -37.26
CA ILE A 193 24.85 0.32 -36.79
C ILE A 193 23.89 1.10 -35.88
N LEU A 194 22.59 1.09 -36.22
CA LEU A 194 21.52 1.60 -35.36
C LEU A 194 20.75 0.43 -34.72
N HIS A 195 20.64 0.41 -33.39
CA HIS A 195 19.77 -0.52 -32.68
C HIS A 195 18.41 0.13 -32.45
N MET A 196 17.34 -0.58 -32.77
CA MET A 196 15.96 -0.12 -32.75
C MET A 196 15.11 -1.03 -31.86
N ASP A 197 14.30 -0.41 -31.02
CA ASP A 197 13.36 -1.09 -30.12
C ASP A 197 12.17 -0.17 -29.82
N LEU A 198 11.01 -0.74 -29.57
CA LEU A 198 9.75 -0.03 -29.36
C LEU A 198 9.14 -0.50 -28.05
N PHE A 199 8.95 0.43 -27.10
CA PHE A 199 8.29 0.12 -25.83
C PHE A 199 6.85 0.64 -25.80
N GLY A 200 5.94 -0.20 -25.30
CA GLY A 200 4.52 0.11 -25.13
C GLY A 200 3.65 -1.14 -25.37
N PRO A 201 2.32 -1.01 -25.35
CA PRO A 201 1.59 0.22 -25.02
C PRO A 201 1.80 0.61 -23.54
N VAL A 202 1.89 1.91 -23.27
CA VAL A 202 1.79 2.46 -21.91
C VAL A 202 0.31 2.57 -21.55
N SER A 203 -0.09 2.18 -20.33
CA SER A 203 -1.51 2.15 -19.92
C SER A 203 -2.21 3.51 -19.95
N THR A 204 -1.43 4.56 -19.66
CA THR A 204 -1.80 5.97 -19.80
C THR A 204 -1.11 6.51 -21.06
N ALA A 205 -1.85 7.05 -22.03
CA ALA A 205 -1.19 7.76 -23.13
C ALA A 205 -0.54 9.07 -22.62
N SER A 206 0.30 9.66 -23.45
CA SER A 206 0.84 11.00 -23.17
C SER A 206 -0.17 12.09 -23.55
N LEU A 207 0.10 13.33 -23.11
CA LEU A 207 -0.66 14.54 -23.52
C LEU A 207 -0.80 14.73 -25.05
N GLY A 208 0.03 14.07 -25.86
CA GLY A 208 -0.08 14.08 -27.33
C GLY A 208 -0.79 12.86 -27.93
N GLY A 209 -1.55 12.10 -27.13
CA GLY A 209 -2.23 10.87 -27.55
C GLY A 209 -1.26 9.72 -27.90
N LYS A 210 0.02 9.82 -27.54
CA LYS A 210 1.04 8.82 -27.88
C LYS A 210 1.09 7.70 -26.83
N ASN A 211 1.10 6.44 -27.28
CA ASN A 211 1.07 5.22 -26.45
C ASN A 211 2.38 4.43 -26.46
N TYR A 212 3.27 4.70 -27.43
CA TYR A 212 4.51 3.95 -27.65
C TYR A 212 5.71 4.89 -27.74
N GLY A 213 6.86 4.45 -27.22
CA GLY A 213 8.15 5.10 -27.41
C GLY A 213 9.03 4.28 -28.35
N PHE A 214 9.30 4.80 -29.54
CA PHE A 214 10.22 4.22 -30.51
C PHE A 214 11.62 4.78 -30.27
N VAL A 215 12.58 3.91 -29.92
CA VAL A 215 13.92 4.29 -29.48
C VAL A 215 14.96 3.79 -30.45
N ILE A 216 15.83 4.71 -30.86
CA ILE A 216 16.90 4.47 -31.83
C ILE A 216 18.23 4.77 -31.14
N VAL A 217 19.15 3.81 -31.11
CA VAL A 217 20.45 3.90 -30.42
C VAL A 217 21.58 3.66 -31.41
N ASP A 218 22.39 4.68 -31.66
CA ASP A 218 23.61 4.53 -32.45
C ASP A 218 24.65 3.70 -31.68
N ASP A 219 25.24 2.69 -32.34
CA ASP A 219 26.16 1.79 -31.64
C ASP A 219 27.45 2.50 -31.20
N PHE A 220 28.02 3.29 -32.11
CA PHE A 220 29.34 3.91 -31.95
C PHE A 220 29.36 5.05 -30.92
N THR A 221 28.37 5.92 -30.91
CA THR A 221 28.28 7.03 -29.94
C THR A 221 27.51 6.62 -28.69
N ARG A 222 26.66 5.59 -28.75
CA ARG A 222 25.58 5.31 -27.77
C ARG A 222 24.59 6.47 -27.62
N PHE A 223 24.58 7.40 -28.58
CA PHE A 223 23.60 8.48 -28.66
C PHE A 223 22.24 7.88 -28.96
N THR A 224 21.23 8.39 -28.29
CA THR A 224 19.87 7.88 -28.35
C THR A 224 18.94 8.95 -28.88
N TRP A 225 18.02 8.56 -29.74
CA TRP A 225 16.86 9.35 -30.15
C TRP A 225 15.59 8.60 -29.72
N VAL A 226 14.54 9.36 -29.43
CA VAL A 226 13.22 8.82 -29.11
C VAL A 226 12.19 9.53 -29.99
N ARG A 227 11.25 8.76 -30.53
CA ARG A 227 10.01 9.22 -31.18
C ARG A 227 8.83 8.64 -30.41
N PHE A 228 7.70 9.33 -30.44
CA PHE A 228 6.49 8.93 -29.71
C PHE A 228 5.35 8.69 -30.70
N LEU A 229 4.80 7.47 -30.69
CA LEU A 229 3.83 6.97 -31.66
C LEU A 229 2.47 6.72 -30.99
N ALA A 230 1.36 6.98 -31.68
CA ALA A 230 0.03 6.67 -31.14
C ALA A 230 -0.27 5.18 -31.34
N HIS A 231 0.14 4.65 -32.49
CA HIS A 231 0.04 3.25 -32.89
C HIS A 231 1.41 2.72 -33.36
N LYS A 232 1.66 1.43 -33.12
CA LYS A 232 2.95 0.78 -33.45
C LYS A 232 3.27 0.71 -34.95
N ASN A 233 2.27 0.87 -35.83
CA ASN A 233 2.44 0.90 -37.29
C ASN A 233 2.98 2.23 -37.83
N GLU A 234 3.04 3.30 -37.02
CA GLU A 234 3.72 4.56 -37.36
C GLU A 234 5.26 4.40 -37.43
N SER A 235 5.81 3.29 -36.91
CA SER A 235 7.26 3.02 -36.81
C SER A 235 8.03 3.23 -38.11
N PHE A 236 7.45 2.76 -39.22
CA PHE A 236 8.05 2.80 -40.55
C PHE A 236 8.17 4.22 -41.10
N GLU A 237 7.08 4.99 -41.10
CA GLU A 237 7.08 6.36 -41.63
C GLU A 237 7.95 7.28 -40.75
N GLU A 238 7.91 7.14 -39.43
CA GLU A 238 8.80 7.88 -38.53
C GLU A 238 10.27 7.48 -38.70
N PHE A 239 10.57 6.21 -38.96
CA PHE A 239 11.94 5.79 -39.30
C PHE A 239 12.40 6.38 -40.64
N LYS A 240 11.54 6.40 -41.66
CA LYS A 240 11.82 6.99 -42.99
C LYS A 240 12.10 8.49 -42.92
N ILE A 241 11.34 9.22 -42.11
CA ILE A 241 11.58 10.65 -41.81
C ILE A 241 12.90 10.81 -41.03
N PHE A 242 13.13 9.98 -40.01
CA PHE A 242 14.33 10.04 -39.17
C PHE A 242 15.61 9.74 -39.96
N SER A 243 15.63 8.67 -40.77
CA SER A 243 16.80 8.23 -41.55
C SER A 243 17.20 9.29 -42.57
N THR A 244 16.24 9.85 -43.31
CA THR A 244 16.46 10.97 -44.24
C THR A 244 17.05 12.20 -43.51
N TRP A 245 16.50 12.54 -42.35
CA TRP A 245 16.92 13.69 -41.57
C TRP A 245 18.32 13.52 -40.95
N ILE A 246 18.61 12.38 -40.32
CA ILE A 246 19.86 12.19 -39.58
C ILE A 246 21.06 12.04 -40.52
N GLN A 247 20.89 11.37 -41.66
CA GLN A 247 21.93 11.22 -42.66
C GLN A 247 22.33 12.57 -43.25
N ARG A 248 21.34 13.39 -43.66
CA ARG A 248 21.57 14.79 -44.11
C ARG A 248 22.20 15.65 -43.02
N LYS A 249 21.83 15.46 -41.74
CA LYS A 249 22.30 16.27 -40.61
C LYS A 249 23.72 15.95 -40.13
N LEU A 250 24.21 14.75 -40.42
CA LEU A 250 25.57 14.30 -40.05
C LEU A 250 26.51 14.16 -41.26
N GLY A 251 25.98 14.10 -42.49
CA GLY A 251 26.78 13.82 -43.69
C GLY A 251 27.32 12.39 -43.69
N CYS A 252 26.57 11.44 -43.12
CA CYS A 252 26.96 10.04 -42.98
C CYS A 252 25.76 9.14 -43.27
N GLU A 253 25.99 8.02 -43.94
CA GLU A 253 24.93 7.05 -44.30
C GLU A 253 24.75 5.99 -43.22
N ILE A 254 23.52 5.48 -43.10
CA ILE A 254 23.18 4.35 -42.24
C ILE A 254 23.54 3.07 -42.99
N SER A 255 24.47 2.26 -42.46
CA SER A 255 24.85 1.00 -43.11
C SER A 255 23.93 -0.15 -42.70
N THR A 256 23.74 -0.33 -41.39
CA THR A 256 22.94 -1.45 -40.86
C THR A 256 21.97 -0.96 -39.79
N ILE A 257 20.74 -1.48 -39.82
CA ILE A 257 19.79 -1.40 -38.69
C ILE A 257 19.65 -2.76 -38.02
N HIS A 258 19.45 -2.75 -36.71
CA HIS A 258 19.24 -3.94 -35.90
C HIS A 258 17.96 -3.81 -35.08
N SER A 259 17.03 -4.75 -35.23
CA SER A 259 15.78 -4.80 -34.46
C SER A 259 15.50 -6.22 -33.96
N ASP A 260 14.43 -6.39 -33.18
CA ASP A 260 13.81 -7.68 -32.96
C ASP A 260 12.89 -8.06 -34.14
N HIS A 261 12.30 -9.25 -34.08
CA HIS A 261 11.34 -9.77 -35.05
C HIS A 261 9.91 -9.23 -34.80
N GLY A 262 9.76 -8.00 -34.30
CA GLY A 262 8.46 -7.33 -34.17
C GLY A 262 7.87 -7.02 -35.54
N GLY A 263 6.57 -7.26 -35.74
CA GLY A 263 5.89 -7.04 -37.04
C GLY A 263 5.87 -5.57 -37.50
N GLU A 264 6.07 -4.64 -36.58
CA GLU A 264 6.31 -3.21 -36.83
C GLU A 264 7.65 -2.93 -37.54
N PHE A 265 8.61 -3.86 -37.49
CA PHE A 265 9.91 -3.79 -38.15
C PHE A 265 10.05 -4.84 -39.26
N GLN A 266 9.56 -6.06 -39.03
CA GLN A 266 9.55 -7.14 -40.02
C GLN A 266 8.29 -7.07 -40.89
N ASN A 267 8.32 -6.26 -41.95
CA ASN A 267 7.27 -6.17 -42.96
C ASN A 267 7.80 -5.68 -44.32
N ASP A 268 7.08 -6.02 -45.39
CA ASP A 268 7.47 -5.76 -46.78
C ASP A 268 7.79 -4.28 -47.07
N ARG A 269 7.12 -3.33 -46.38
CA ARG A 269 7.37 -1.89 -46.55
C ARG A 269 8.72 -1.49 -45.99
N PHE A 270 9.04 -1.99 -44.79
CA PHE A 270 10.33 -1.76 -44.14
C PHE A 270 11.47 -2.35 -44.96
N GLU A 271 11.31 -3.59 -45.43
CA GLU A 271 12.29 -4.28 -46.25
C GLU A 271 12.48 -3.60 -47.62
N SER A 272 11.39 -3.27 -48.33
CA SER A 272 11.45 -2.57 -49.62
C SER A 272 12.18 -1.22 -49.54
N PHE A 273 11.93 -0.45 -48.48
CA PHE A 273 12.60 0.83 -48.23
C PHE A 273 14.08 0.67 -47.88
N CYS A 274 14.41 -0.36 -47.10
CA CYS A 274 15.81 -0.68 -46.79
C CYS A 274 16.56 -1.11 -48.06
N GLN A 275 15.94 -1.90 -48.93
CA GLN A 275 16.48 -2.24 -50.25
C GLN A 275 16.60 -1.01 -51.19
N GLU A 276 15.62 -0.10 -51.20
CA GLU A 276 15.62 1.14 -52.00
C GLU A 276 16.80 2.07 -51.63
N ILE A 277 17.12 2.19 -50.34
CA ILE A 277 18.15 3.10 -49.83
C ILE A 277 19.50 2.41 -49.58
N GLY A 278 19.56 1.08 -49.63
CA GLY A 278 20.78 0.30 -49.41
C GLY A 278 21.15 0.09 -47.93
N ILE A 279 20.15 0.07 -47.04
CA ILE A 279 20.32 -0.22 -45.61
C ILE A 279 20.18 -1.73 -45.39
N GLU A 280 21.12 -2.36 -44.68
CA GLU A 280 21.01 -3.76 -44.27
C GLU A 280 20.14 -3.89 -43.01
N HIS A 281 19.10 -4.72 -43.03
CA HIS A 281 18.23 -4.97 -41.87
C HIS A 281 18.55 -6.32 -41.21
N ASN A 282 19.24 -6.26 -40.07
CA ASN A 282 19.60 -7.44 -39.29
C ASN A 282 18.64 -7.68 -38.12
N PHE A 283 18.12 -8.89 -37.97
CA PHE A 283 17.22 -9.25 -36.87
C PHE A 283 17.94 -9.98 -35.73
N SER A 284 17.54 -9.73 -34.48
CA SER A 284 17.99 -10.51 -33.31
C SER A 284 17.47 -11.94 -33.37
N ALA A 285 18.37 -12.93 -33.35
CA ALA A 285 18.04 -14.34 -33.54
C ALA A 285 17.01 -14.86 -32.49
N PRO A 286 16.10 -15.76 -32.89
CA PRO A 286 15.06 -16.27 -32.00
C PRO A 286 15.62 -16.86 -30.71
N ARG A 287 15.02 -16.47 -29.57
CA ARG A 287 15.41 -16.88 -28.20
C ARG A 287 16.77 -16.35 -27.70
N THR A 288 17.42 -15.42 -28.40
CA THR A 288 18.61 -14.70 -27.89
C THR A 288 18.38 -13.19 -27.70
N PRO A 289 17.55 -12.76 -26.72
CA PRO A 289 17.25 -11.34 -26.46
C PRO A 289 18.51 -10.52 -26.10
N GLN A 290 19.62 -11.17 -25.75
CA GLN A 290 20.90 -10.50 -25.49
C GLN A 290 21.48 -9.77 -26.73
N GLN A 291 20.97 -10.04 -27.94
CA GLN A 291 21.39 -9.38 -29.18
C GLN A 291 20.84 -7.94 -29.30
N ASN A 292 19.52 -7.72 -29.25
CA ASN A 292 18.92 -6.36 -29.21
C ASN A 292 19.07 -5.68 -27.84
N GLY A 293 19.70 -6.36 -26.86
CA GLY A 293 19.88 -5.86 -25.51
C GLY A 293 20.55 -4.47 -25.38
N ILE A 294 21.13 -3.90 -26.44
CA ILE A 294 21.59 -2.50 -26.47
C ILE A 294 20.42 -1.52 -26.40
N ALA A 295 19.40 -1.69 -27.25
CA ALA A 295 18.21 -0.85 -27.26
C ALA A 295 17.33 -1.16 -26.05
N GLU A 296 17.09 -2.44 -25.72
CA GLU A 296 16.32 -2.84 -24.52
C GLU A 296 16.90 -2.22 -23.22
N ARG A 297 18.24 -2.29 -23.03
CA ARG A 297 18.90 -1.67 -21.85
C ARG A 297 18.74 -0.15 -21.86
N LYS A 298 18.73 0.48 -23.03
CA LYS A 298 18.50 1.92 -23.15
C LYS A 298 17.06 2.28 -22.79
N ASN A 299 16.08 1.51 -23.28
CA ASN A 299 14.67 1.65 -22.97
C ASN A 299 14.44 1.55 -21.46
N ARG A 300 14.99 0.52 -20.81
CA ARG A 300 14.95 0.40 -19.36
C ARG A 300 15.56 1.63 -18.66
N THR A 301 16.74 2.07 -19.09
CA THR A 301 17.42 3.24 -18.48
C THR A 301 16.61 4.54 -18.62
N LEU A 302 15.97 4.75 -19.77
CA LEU A 302 15.11 5.90 -20.03
C LEU A 302 13.84 5.86 -19.17
N VAL A 303 13.17 4.71 -19.10
CA VAL A 303 11.95 4.51 -18.30
C VAL A 303 12.24 4.62 -16.81
N GLU A 304 13.35 4.06 -16.30
CA GLU A 304 13.79 4.23 -14.90
C GLU A 304 14.10 5.71 -14.58
N ALA A 305 14.72 6.44 -15.51
CA ALA A 305 14.95 7.88 -15.35
C ALA A 305 13.65 8.70 -15.35
N ALA A 306 12.74 8.42 -16.28
CA ALA A 306 11.43 9.07 -16.36
C ALA A 306 10.58 8.80 -15.10
N ARG A 307 10.54 7.54 -14.62
CA ARG A 307 9.81 7.18 -13.38
C ARG A 307 10.33 7.93 -12.16
N ALA A 308 11.64 8.07 -12.01
CA ALA A 308 12.20 8.84 -10.90
C ALA A 308 11.83 10.33 -10.99
N MET A 309 11.91 10.94 -12.18
CA MET A 309 11.53 12.35 -12.35
C MET A 309 10.03 12.60 -12.15
N LEU A 310 9.16 11.66 -12.53
CA LEU A 310 7.73 11.75 -12.22
C LEU A 310 7.47 11.57 -10.71
N ALA A 311 8.20 10.68 -10.04
CA ALA A 311 8.06 10.46 -8.60
C ALA A 311 8.51 11.68 -7.75
N GLU A 312 9.57 12.38 -8.16
CA GLU A 312 10.16 13.50 -7.41
C GLU A 312 9.17 14.61 -7.04
N TYR A 313 8.26 14.97 -7.95
CA TYR A 313 7.18 15.94 -7.71
C TYR A 313 5.78 15.33 -7.77
N THR A 314 5.66 13.99 -7.67
CA THR A 314 4.39 13.24 -7.81
C THR A 314 3.58 13.68 -9.04
N LEU A 315 4.25 13.77 -10.20
CA LEU A 315 3.65 14.26 -11.43
C LEU A 315 2.69 13.24 -12.08
N PRO A 316 1.64 13.74 -12.76
CA PRO A 316 0.78 12.99 -13.67
C PRO A 316 1.50 12.00 -14.59
N ARG A 317 0.91 10.82 -14.78
CA ARG A 317 1.48 9.80 -15.67
C ARG A 317 1.47 10.22 -17.14
N TYR A 318 0.52 11.05 -17.58
CA TYR A 318 0.47 11.54 -18.96
C TYR A 318 1.67 12.42 -19.36
N PHE A 319 2.48 12.89 -18.41
CA PHE A 319 3.77 13.54 -18.70
C PHE A 319 4.90 12.56 -19.07
N TRP A 320 4.65 11.24 -19.14
CA TRP A 320 5.70 10.23 -19.37
C TRP A 320 6.52 10.46 -20.65
N ALA A 321 5.91 10.95 -21.73
CA ALA A 321 6.63 11.20 -22.98
C ALA A 321 7.64 12.35 -22.82
N GLU A 322 7.25 13.45 -22.18
CA GLU A 322 8.16 14.58 -21.90
C GLU A 322 9.24 14.20 -20.88
N ALA A 323 8.90 13.35 -19.90
CA ALA A 323 9.87 12.78 -18.96
C ALA A 323 10.91 11.88 -19.68
N VAL A 324 10.48 11.01 -20.60
CA VAL A 324 11.39 10.18 -21.42
C VAL A 324 12.23 11.03 -22.38
N ASN A 325 11.65 12.06 -22.98
CA ASN A 325 12.33 13.00 -23.86
C ASN A 325 13.44 13.77 -23.11
N THR A 326 13.13 14.28 -21.92
CA THR A 326 14.08 14.95 -21.03
C THR A 326 15.17 14.00 -20.54
N ALA A 327 14.81 12.79 -20.13
CA ALA A 327 15.78 11.75 -19.77
C ALA A 327 16.73 11.47 -20.94
N CYS A 328 16.24 11.34 -22.17
CA CYS A 328 17.06 11.14 -23.36
C CYS A 328 18.01 12.33 -23.61
N TYR A 329 17.50 13.57 -23.52
CA TYR A 329 18.29 14.79 -23.69
C TYR A 329 19.45 14.86 -22.68
N VAL A 330 19.19 14.61 -21.41
CA VAL A 330 20.21 14.70 -20.34
C VAL A 330 21.16 13.50 -20.37
N LEU A 331 20.65 12.28 -20.49
CA LEU A 331 21.48 11.06 -20.49
C LEU A 331 22.46 10.99 -21.67
N ASN A 332 22.12 11.57 -22.83
CA ASN A 332 23.08 11.73 -23.93
C ASN A 332 24.28 12.64 -23.57
N ARG A 333 24.13 13.52 -22.58
CA ARG A 333 25.16 14.48 -22.13
C ARG A 333 25.92 14.05 -20.88
N VAL A 334 25.38 13.14 -20.07
CA VAL A 334 26.02 12.70 -18.79
C VAL A 334 26.48 11.24 -18.75
N ASN A 335 25.96 10.35 -19.61
CA ASN A 335 26.49 8.99 -19.67
C ASN A 335 27.87 8.99 -20.33
N ILE A 336 28.75 8.06 -19.90
CA ILE A 336 30.12 7.92 -20.41
C ILE A 336 30.23 6.60 -21.17
N ARG A 337 30.66 6.62 -22.43
CA ARG A 337 31.02 5.40 -23.18
C ARG A 337 32.40 4.95 -22.71
N SER A 338 32.46 4.08 -21.69
CA SER A 338 33.68 3.80 -20.90
C SER A 338 34.95 3.53 -21.70
N LYS A 339 34.86 2.83 -22.85
CA LYS A 339 36.01 2.54 -23.73
C LYS A 339 36.55 3.76 -24.51
N LEU A 340 35.69 4.72 -24.87
CA LEU A 340 36.10 5.97 -25.53
C LEU A 340 36.29 7.14 -24.54
N ASN A 341 35.90 6.94 -23.27
CA ASN A 341 35.96 7.93 -22.18
C ASN A 341 35.30 9.28 -22.49
N LYS A 342 34.31 9.30 -23.40
CA LYS A 342 33.56 10.50 -23.84
C LYS A 342 32.06 10.31 -23.64
N THR A 343 31.32 11.43 -23.66
CA THR A 343 29.86 11.41 -23.63
C THR A 343 29.29 11.15 -25.04
N PRO A 344 28.09 10.54 -25.19
CA PRO A 344 27.44 10.40 -26.48
C PRO A 344 27.29 11.74 -27.23
N TYR A 345 26.96 12.81 -26.51
CA TYR A 345 26.88 14.16 -27.06
C TYR A 345 28.21 14.62 -27.67
N GLU A 346 29.32 14.44 -26.96
CA GLU A 346 30.64 14.80 -27.49
C GLU A 346 31.02 13.92 -28.69
N LEU A 347 30.74 12.62 -28.65
CA LEU A 347 31.02 11.69 -29.76
C LEU A 347 30.22 12.03 -31.03
N LEU A 348 28.98 12.53 -30.91
CA LEU A 348 28.12 12.88 -32.05
C LEU A 348 28.27 14.36 -32.50
N LYS A 349 28.76 15.26 -31.64
CA LYS A 349 28.81 16.72 -31.90
C LYS A 349 30.20 17.33 -31.81
N GLY A 350 31.25 16.54 -31.56
CA GLY A 350 32.64 16.99 -31.51
C GLY A 350 32.97 17.99 -30.39
N ARG A 351 32.05 18.24 -29.45
CA ARG A 351 32.20 19.27 -28.41
C ARG A 351 31.64 18.83 -27.07
N THR A 352 32.35 19.16 -25.99
CA THR A 352 31.92 18.88 -24.61
C THR A 352 30.59 19.60 -24.30
N PRO A 353 29.59 18.94 -23.72
CA PRO A 353 28.32 19.57 -23.36
C PRO A 353 28.47 20.59 -22.21
N ASN A 354 27.72 21.68 -22.29
CA ASN A 354 27.45 22.56 -21.13
C ASN A 354 26.14 22.11 -20.47
N LEU A 355 26.11 22.11 -19.14
CA LEU A 355 25.00 21.69 -18.30
C LEU A 355 24.45 22.82 -17.41
N SER A 356 24.99 24.06 -17.51
CA SER A 356 24.59 25.19 -16.65
C SER A 356 23.14 25.65 -16.83
N HIS A 357 22.44 25.19 -17.87
CA HIS A 357 21.05 25.51 -18.19
C HIS A 357 20.07 24.38 -17.81
N LEU A 358 20.53 23.38 -17.06
CA LEU A 358 19.68 22.26 -16.64
C LEU A 358 19.01 22.57 -15.29
N HIS A 359 17.70 22.35 -15.25
CA HIS A 359 16.83 22.54 -14.08
C HIS A 359 16.13 21.23 -13.72
N VAL A 360 15.64 21.10 -12.48
CA VAL A 360 14.94 19.88 -12.04
C VAL A 360 13.61 19.71 -12.80
N PHE A 361 13.44 18.60 -13.52
CA PHE A 361 12.17 18.25 -14.18
C PHE A 361 11.03 18.22 -13.16
N GLY A 362 9.88 18.82 -13.52
CA GLY A 362 8.71 18.90 -12.66
C GLY A 362 8.69 20.05 -11.67
N CYS A 363 9.77 20.82 -11.53
CA CYS A 363 9.77 22.00 -10.66
C CYS A 363 8.74 23.04 -11.11
N LYS A 364 8.27 23.83 -10.15
CA LYS A 364 7.43 25.00 -10.38
C LYS A 364 8.22 26.06 -11.15
N CYS A 365 7.59 26.69 -12.13
CA CYS A 365 8.21 27.75 -12.92
C CYS A 365 7.23 28.86 -13.27
N PHE A 366 7.74 30.06 -13.52
CA PHE A 366 6.97 31.23 -13.93
C PHE A 366 7.34 31.61 -15.36
N ILE A 367 6.34 31.66 -16.24
CA ILE A 367 6.50 31.88 -17.68
C ILE A 367 6.07 33.31 -17.99
N LEU A 368 6.99 34.14 -18.52
CA LEU A 368 6.69 35.54 -18.80
C LEU A 368 5.72 35.69 -19.98
N ASN A 369 4.60 36.40 -19.78
CA ASN A 369 3.65 36.71 -20.84
C ASN A 369 4.19 37.84 -21.73
N ASN A 370 4.94 37.47 -22.75
CA ASN A 370 5.49 38.38 -23.77
C ASN A 370 4.44 38.85 -24.79
N GLY A 371 3.26 39.30 -24.31
CA GLY A 371 2.18 39.79 -25.17
C GLY A 371 1.38 38.71 -25.90
N LYS A 372 1.42 37.45 -25.41
CA LYS A 372 0.59 36.35 -25.96
C LYS A 372 -0.89 36.53 -25.63
N HIS A 373 -1.20 37.21 -24.53
CA HIS A 373 -2.55 37.58 -24.13
C HIS A 373 -2.58 39.04 -23.69
N PRO A 374 -3.67 39.80 -23.96
CA PRO A 374 -3.82 41.15 -23.47
C PRO A 374 -3.90 41.14 -21.93
N LEU A 375 -2.99 41.88 -21.29
CA LEU A 375 -2.96 42.08 -19.84
C LEU A 375 -3.60 43.42 -19.48
N GLY A 376 -4.52 43.39 -18.52
CA GLY A 376 -5.03 44.55 -17.83
C GLY A 376 -3.95 45.25 -16.98
N LYS A 377 -4.25 46.47 -16.53
CA LYS A 377 -3.28 47.36 -15.84
C LYS A 377 -2.74 46.79 -14.52
N PHE A 378 -3.40 45.78 -13.95
CA PHE A 378 -3.05 45.13 -12.68
C PHE A 378 -2.86 43.61 -12.81
N ASP A 379 -2.90 43.04 -14.02
CA ASP A 379 -2.83 41.60 -14.21
C ASP A 379 -1.39 41.06 -13.99
N PRO A 380 -1.24 39.80 -13.53
CA PRO A 380 0.07 39.17 -13.40
C PRO A 380 0.82 39.12 -14.73
N LYS A 381 2.10 39.51 -14.73
CA LYS A 381 2.95 39.52 -15.94
C LYS A 381 3.46 38.14 -16.35
N SER A 382 3.27 37.12 -15.51
CA SER A 382 3.76 35.77 -15.73
C SER A 382 2.77 34.72 -15.23
N ASP A 383 2.63 33.65 -15.99
CA ASP A 383 1.80 32.50 -15.63
C ASP A 383 2.61 31.49 -14.80
N GLU A 384 1.94 30.76 -13.90
CA GLU A 384 2.53 29.60 -13.23
C GLU A 384 2.48 28.37 -14.14
N GLY A 385 3.55 27.59 -14.14
CA GLY A 385 3.67 26.37 -14.92
C GLY A 385 4.57 25.31 -14.28
N VAL A 386 4.65 24.16 -14.96
CA VAL A 386 5.49 23.01 -14.60
C VAL A 386 6.57 22.84 -15.66
N PHE A 387 7.83 22.68 -15.24
CA PHE A 387 8.93 22.47 -16.18
C PHE A 387 8.96 21.04 -16.74
N LEU A 388 8.84 20.92 -18.07
CA LEU A 388 8.75 19.62 -18.78
C LEU A 388 9.97 19.30 -19.66
N GLY A 389 10.94 20.21 -19.81
CA GLY A 389 12.20 19.90 -20.50
C GLY A 389 12.63 20.92 -21.55
N TYR A 390 13.22 20.42 -22.64
CA TYR A 390 13.98 21.24 -23.59
C TYR A 390 13.43 21.10 -25.01
N SER A 391 13.32 22.22 -25.73
CA SER A 391 12.95 22.22 -27.15
C SER A 391 13.93 21.39 -27.98
N SER A 392 13.40 20.70 -28.99
CA SER A 392 14.21 19.94 -29.97
C SER A 392 14.70 20.81 -31.14
N VAL A 393 14.12 22.01 -31.29
CA VAL A 393 14.35 22.92 -32.43
C VAL A 393 15.07 24.21 -32.01
N GLY A 394 14.79 24.74 -30.80
CA GLY A 394 15.33 26.01 -30.32
C GLY A 394 16.09 25.93 -28.98
N LYS A 395 16.64 27.08 -28.54
CA LYS A 395 17.17 27.26 -27.16
C LYS A 395 16.05 27.69 -26.19
N ALA A 396 14.94 26.95 -26.18
CA ALA A 396 13.78 27.23 -25.35
C ALA A 396 13.50 26.06 -24.40
N TYR A 397 12.86 26.37 -23.28
CA TYR A 397 12.33 25.42 -22.32
C TYR A 397 10.90 25.05 -22.70
N ARG A 398 10.52 23.78 -22.49
CA ARG A 398 9.14 23.28 -22.62
C ARG A 398 8.51 23.33 -21.23
N THR A 399 7.37 24.00 -21.13
CA THR A 399 6.67 24.24 -19.86
C THR A 399 5.17 24.05 -20.04
N PHE A 400 4.53 23.29 -19.13
CA PHE A 400 3.08 23.22 -19.08
C PHE A 400 2.55 24.42 -18.31
N ASN A 401 1.80 25.29 -18.98
CA ASN A 401 1.23 26.49 -18.39
C ASN A 401 -0.10 26.14 -17.71
N LYS A 402 -0.22 26.32 -16.38
CA LYS A 402 -1.40 25.92 -15.61
C LYS A 402 -2.66 26.75 -15.93
N ARG A 403 -2.52 27.92 -16.58
CA ARG A 403 -3.65 28.78 -16.96
C ARG A 403 -4.20 28.45 -18.35
N THR A 404 -3.36 27.93 -19.26
CA THR A 404 -3.76 27.61 -20.65
C THR A 404 -3.82 26.12 -20.93
N LEU A 405 -3.22 25.29 -20.07
CA LEU A 405 -3.21 23.82 -20.14
C LEU A 405 -2.48 23.29 -21.38
N VAL A 406 -1.66 24.15 -21.99
CA VAL A 406 -0.85 23.86 -23.16
C VAL A 406 0.61 23.75 -22.75
N VAL A 407 1.31 22.78 -23.35
CA VAL A 407 2.78 22.73 -23.32
C VAL A 407 3.33 23.76 -24.29
N GLU A 408 3.85 24.87 -23.77
CA GLU A 408 4.43 25.94 -24.57
C GLU A 408 5.96 25.93 -24.52
N GLU A 409 6.59 26.52 -25.56
CA GLU A 409 8.03 26.78 -25.57
C GLU A 409 8.31 28.25 -25.23
N SER A 410 9.19 28.49 -24.24
CA SER A 410 9.58 29.83 -23.80
C SER A 410 11.07 29.93 -23.46
N THR A 411 11.65 31.10 -23.73
CA THR A 411 13.01 31.48 -23.31
C THR A 411 13.02 32.28 -21.99
N HIS A 412 11.88 32.80 -21.56
CA HIS A 412 11.73 33.66 -20.38
C HIS A 412 10.97 32.91 -19.30
N VAL A 413 11.68 32.01 -18.63
CA VAL A 413 11.17 31.15 -17.57
C VAL A 413 12.05 31.34 -16.33
N VAL A 414 11.41 31.56 -15.17
CA VAL A 414 12.06 31.56 -13.85
C VAL A 414 11.69 30.27 -13.15
N PHE A 415 12.68 29.54 -12.63
CA PHE A 415 12.48 28.23 -11.99
C PHE A 415 12.56 28.35 -10.47
N ASP A 416 11.64 27.70 -9.77
CA ASP A 416 11.70 27.48 -8.34
C ASP A 416 12.14 26.04 -8.05
N GLU A 417 13.42 25.88 -7.74
CA GLU A 417 14.05 24.61 -7.39
C GLU A 417 14.29 24.51 -5.87
N SER A 418 13.69 25.41 -5.07
CA SER A 418 13.89 25.51 -3.63
C SER A 418 12.86 24.72 -2.81
N ASP A 419 11.65 24.56 -3.35
CA ASP A 419 10.60 23.70 -2.78
C ASP A 419 10.94 22.21 -2.96
N MET A 420 11.22 21.51 -1.86
CA MET A 420 10.90 20.09 -1.75
C MET A 420 9.40 19.98 -1.46
N PRO A 421 8.62 19.17 -2.19
CA PRO A 421 7.16 19.16 -2.04
C PRO A 421 6.75 18.55 -0.70
N SER A 422 6.26 19.40 0.22
CA SER A 422 5.38 18.98 1.30
C SER A 422 3.99 18.66 0.73
N GLU A 423 3.85 17.47 0.16
CA GLU A 423 2.61 16.91 -0.44
C GLU A 423 1.79 17.86 -1.34
N THR A 424 2.46 18.71 -2.13
CA THR A 424 1.80 19.49 -3.18
C THR A 424 1.47 18.59 -4.37
N LYS A 425 0.29 17.96 -4.34
CA LYS A 425 -0.27 17.31 -5.54
C LYS A 425 -0.51 18.36 -6.61
N ILE A 426 0.18 18.22 -7.73
CA ILE A 426 -0.24 18.86 -8.97
C ILE A 426 -1.47 18.07 -9.43
N GLU A 427 -2.61 18.75 -9.51
CA GLU A 427 -3.89 18.13 -9.84
C GLU A 427 -3.86 17.60 -11.29
N ASP A 428 -4.31 16.35 -11.45
CA ASP A 428 -4.46 15.62 -12.72
C ASP A 428 -5.72 16.05 -13.50
N ASP A 429 -6.48 17.01 -12.96
CA ASP A 429 -7.77 17.46 -13.48
C ASP A 429 -7.60 18.60 -14.49
N GLU A 430 -7.28 18.31 -15.76
CA GLU A 430 -7.91 19.10 -16.82
C GLU A 430 -7.94 18.54 -18.26
N ILE A 431 -9.00 19.03 -18.96
CA ILE A 431 -9.37 19.00 -20.40
C ILE A 431 -10.61 18.11 -20.78
N GLU A 432 -11.20 17.37 -19.83
CA GLU A 432 -12.08 16.20 -20.09
C GLU A 432 -13.44 16.38 -20.81
N ALA A 433 -13.45 16.79 -22.09
CA ALA A 433 -14.66 17.08 -22.89
C ALA A 433 -14.59 16.74 -24.41
N ILE A 434 -15.73 16.34 -25.01
CA ILE A 434 -16.01 16.01 -26.46
C ILE A 434 -15.42 14.65 -26.97
N GLN A 435 -15.93 13.99 -28.03
CA GLN A 435 -17.18 13.18 -28.15
C GLN A 435 -17.03 12.05 -29.22
N GLY A 436 -18.00 11.11 -29.35
CA GLY A 436 -18.02 10.09 -30.43
C GLY A 436 -18.14 10.69 -31.85
N VAL A 437 -17.88 9.96 -32.95
CA VAL A 437 -18.73 8.86 -33.49
C VAL A 437 -18.00 7.98 -34.56
N GLU A 438 -18.20 6.65 -34.44
CA GLU A 438 -18.25 5.53 -35.44
C GLU A 438 -17.33 5.46 -36.70
N THR A 439 -16.69 4.31 -36.98
CA THR A 439 -17.31 3.25 -37.84
C THR A 439 -16.76 1.81 -37.67
N MET A 440 -17.69 0.87 -37.43
CA MET A 440 -17.80 -0.55 -37.84
C MET A 440 -16.62 -1.58 -37.86
N THR A 441 -16.87 -2.66 -37.08
CA THR A 441 -16.71 -4.12 -37.37
C THR A 441 -15.45 -4.94 -37.04
N LEU A 442 -15.75 -6.11 -36.44
CA LEU A 442 -15.01 -7.39 -36.37
C LEU A 442 -13.76 -7.51 -35.45
N GLY A 443 -13.96 -8.15 -34.29
CA GLY A 443 -12.99 -9.09 -33.72
C GLY A 443 -12.30 -8.71 -32.40
N GLU A 444 -12.48 -9.57 -31.40
CA GLU A 444 -11.59 -9.84 -30.24
C GLU A 444 -11.31 -8.77 -29.15
N ARG A 445 -11.26 -9.28 -27.90
CA ARG A 445 -10.51 -8.83 -26.71
C ARG A 445 -10.40 -7.32 -26.40
N VAL A 446 -11.00 -6.91 -25.28
CA VAL A 446 -10.77 -5.60 -24.65
C VAL A 446 -9.93 -5.74 -23.37
N GLU A 447 -8.71 -5.20 -23.42
CA GLU A 447 -7.91 -4.86 -22.23
C GLU A 447 -8.30 -3.47 -21.70
N SER A 448 -7.93 -3.17 -20.45
CA SER A 448 -8.24 -1.90 -19.78
C SER A 448 -7.50 -0.70 -20.39
N GLN A 449 -8.22 0.38 -20.72
CA GLN A 449 -7.67 1.72 -20.89
C GLN A 449 -7.97 2.59 -19.66
N GLU A 450 -6.99 3.38 -19.23
CA GLU A 450 -7.18 4.55 -18.36
C GLU A 450 -7.60 5.71 -19.27
N ASP A 451 -8.75 6.35 -19.04
CA ASP A 451 -9.22 7.47 -19.87
C ASP A 451 -8.22 8.64 -19.82
N LEU A 452 -7.92 9.18 -21.00
CA LEU A 452 -7.19 10.43 -21.19
C LEU A 452 -8.10 11.65 -21.01
N PRO A 453 -7.53 12.86 -20.89
CA PRO A 453 -8.27 14.08 -21.14
C PRO A 453 -8.73 14.22 -22.60
N ARG A 454 -9.96 14.74 -22.75
CA ARG A 454 -10.74 15.13 -23.95
C ARG A 454 -10.07 15.84 -25.15
N GLU A 455 -10.92 16.28 -26.06
CA GLU A 455 -10.58 16.78 -27.39
C GLU A 455 -10.27 18.28 -27.41
N TRP A 456 -9.15 18.60 -28.04
CA TRP A 456 -8.79 19.97 -28.39
C TRP A 456 -9.52 20.41 -29.66
N ARG A 457 -9.99 21.66 -29.67
CA ARG A 457 -10.71 22.25 -30.80
C ARG A 457 -9.86 22.36 -32.06
N TYR A 458 -10.31 21.72 -33.14
CA TYR A 458 -10.06 22.14 -34.53
C TYR A 458 -11.40 22.37 -35.24
N SER A 459 -11.43 23.31 -36.20
CA SER A 459 -12.67 23.83 -36.78
C SER A 459 -12.97 23.27 -38.18
N SER A 460 -14.02 22.45 -38.32
CA SER A 460 -14.82 22.36 -39.56
C SER A 460 -16.15 21.60 -39.40
N SER A 461 -17.28 22.33 -39.47
CA SER A 461 -18.65 21.97 -39.97
C SER A 461 -19.29 20.58 -39.71
N HIS A 462 -20.54 20.57 -39.20
CA HIS A 462 -21.36 19.35 -38.96
C HIS A 462 -22.02 18.72 -40.22
N PRO A 463 -22.23 17.38 -40.26
CA PRO A 463 -22.96 16.65 -41.32
C PRO A 463 -24.48 16.47 -41.06
N LYS A 464 -25.19 15.90 -42.04
CA LYS A 464 -26.66 15.70 -42.04
C LYS A 464 -27.13 14.37 -41.42
N GLU A 465 -26.21 13.52 -40.99
CA GLU A 465 -26.51 12.14 -40.60
C GLU A 465 -27.00 11.96 -39.14
N LEU A 466 -26.95 13.01 -38.31
CA LEU A 466 -27.29 12.96 -36.87
C LEU A 466 -28.81 13.04 -36.58
N ILE A 467 -29.63 12.36 -37.36
CA ILE A 467 -31.07 12.17 -37.08
C ILE A 467 -31.22 10.93 -36.18
N LEU A 468 -31.94 11.06 -35.07
CA LEU A 468 -32.12 9.97 -34.09
C LEU A 468 -33.45 9.22 -34.25
N GLY A 469 -33.36 7.89 -34.36
CA GLY A 469 -34.47 6.95 -34.35
C GLY A 469 -34.35 5.90 -35.45
N ASP A 470 -34.40 4.61 -35.09
CA ASP A 470 -34.52 3.52 -36.07
C ASP A 470 -35.96 3.47 -36.62
N PRO A 471 -36.18 3.59 -37.93
CA PRO A 471 -37.51 3.47 -38.53
C PRO A 471 -38.13 2.06 -38.50
N SER A 472 -37.44 1.04 -37.97
CA SER A 472 -37.74 -0.38 -38.24
C SER A 472 -38.05 -1.30 -37.04
N GLU A 473 -38.02 -0.83 -35.79
CA GLU A 473 -38.33 -1.68 -34.60
C GLU A 473 -39.74 -1.52 -34.00
N GLY A 474 -40.25 -2.60 -33.38
CA GLY A 474 -41.66 -2.76 -32.97
C GLY A 474 -41.94 -2.92 -31.46
N VAL A 475 -43.20 -2.70 -31.06
CA VAL A 475 -43.63 -2.47 -29.66
C VAL A 475 -43.90 -3.75 -28.85
N ARG A 476 -43.47 -3.79 -27.57
CA ARG A 476 -43.94 -4.74 -26.52
C ARG A 476 -44.21 -4.06 -25.15
N THR A 477 -44.88 -4.78 -24.23
CA THR A 477 -45.92 -4.20 -23.35
C THR A 477 -45.63 -4.11 -21.84
N ARG A 478 -46.51 -3.37 -21.14
CA ARG A 478 -46.23 -2.58 -19.92
C ARG A 478 -46.23 -3.28 -18.54
N HIS A 479 -46.52 -4.58 -18.40
CA HIS A 479 -46.79 -5.14 -17.06
C HIS A 479 -45.55 -5.51 -16.23
N GLY A 480 -44.41 -5.82 -16.87
CA GLY A 480 -43.16 -6.13 -16.16
C GLY A 480 -42.48 -4.93 -15.49
N LEU A 481 -42.74 -3.71 -15.98
CA LEU A 481 -42.03 -2.50 -15.51
C LEU A 481 -42.27 -2.18 -14.02
N ARG A 482 -43.42 -2.52 -13.44
CA ARG A 482 -43.93 -1.82 -12.25
C ARG A 482 -43.26 -2.14 -10.91
N LYS A 483 -42.30 -3.07 -10.85
CA LYS A 483 -41.56 -3.39 -9.62
C LYS A 483 -40.03 -3.28 -9.71
N GLU A 484 -39.46 -3.22 -10.91
CA GLU A 484 -38.02 -2.99 -11.12
C GLU A 484 -37.73 -1.58 -11.68
N VAL A 485 -38.66 -1.00 -12.45
CA VAL A 485 -38.43 0.22 -13.25
C VAL A 485 -38.92 1.49 -12.55
N SER A 486 -38.91 1.50 -11.21
CA SER A 486 -39.01 2.74 -10.42
C SER A 486 -37.66 3.26 -9.91
N HIS A 487 -36.59 2.46 -10.01
CA HIS A 487 -35.24 2.86 -9.56
C HIS A 487 -34.16 2.72 -10.64
N SER A 488 -34.31 1.82 -11.62
CA SER A 488 -33.33 1.65 -12.71
C SER A 488 -33.21 2.87 -13.65
N ALA A 489 -34.15 3.80 -13.61
CA ALA A 489 -34.12 5.06 -14.37
C ALA A 489 -33.49 6.24 -13.61
N PHE A 490 -33.06 6.02 -12.35
CA PHE A 490 -32.54 7.07 -11.45
C PHE A 490 -31.18 6.69 -10.84
N ILE A 491 -30.36 5.96 -11.61
CA ILE A 491 -29.05 5.46 -11.18
C ILE A 491 -28.03 5.77 -12.28
N SER A 492 -26.98 6.51 -11.92
CA SER A 492 -25.84 6.74 -12.80
C SER A 492 -24.99 5.48 -12.93
N MET A 493 -24.65 5.09 -14.15
CA MET A 493 -23.88 3.87 -14.41
C MET A 493 -22.36 4.05 -14.24
N ILE A 494 -21.90 5.31 -14.14
CA ILE A 494 -20.47 5.68 -14.07
C ILE A 494 -20.17 6.21 -12.66
N GLU A 495 -19.01 5.84 -12.10
CA GLU A 495 -18.50 6.42 -10.84
C GLU A 495 -17.73 7.71 -11.17
N PRO A 496 -18.14 8.91 -10.69
CA PRO A 496 -17.47 10.16 -10.98
C PRO A 496 -16.14 10.24 -10.21
N THR A 497 -15.11 10.74 -10.88
CA THR A 497 -13.76 10.85 -10.31
C THR A 497 -13.55 12.18 -9.60
N SER A 498 -14.27 13.23 -10.00
CA SER A 498 -14.23 14.57 -9.39
C SER A 498 -15.60 15.02 -8.88
N ILE A 499 -15.61 16.11 -8.11
CA ILE A 499 -16.83 16.68 -7.52
C ILE A 499 -17.67 17.38 -8.59
N ASP A 500 -17.06 18.06 -9.56
CA ASP A 500 -17.77 18.74 -10.64
C ASP A 500 -18.49 17.75 -11.57
N GLN A 501 -17.91 16.57 -11.81
CA GLN A 501 -18.60 15.47 -12.50
C GLN A 501 -19.84 15.00 -11.71
N ALA A 502 -19.72 14.88 -10.39
CA ALA A 502 -20.83 14.48 -9.53
C ALA A 502 -21.93 15.57 -9.41
N LEU A 503 -21.56 16.85 -9.48
CA LEU A 503 -22.49 17.99 -9.54
C LEU A 503 -23.11 18.18 -10.93
N GLY A 504 -22.50 17.62 -11.98
CA GLY A 504 -23.05 17.57 -13.34
C GLY A 504 -24.08 16.44 -13.56
N ASP A 505 -24.18 15.48 -12.63
CA ASP A 505 -25.08 14.32 -12.71
C ASP A 505 -26.12 14.38 -11.58
N GLU A 506 -27.39 14.54 -11.95
CA GLU A 506 -28.52 14.66 -11.01
C GLU A 506 -28.58 13.48 -10.01
N PHE A 507 -28.22 12.27 -10.43
CA PHE A 507 -28.27 11.08 -9.57
C PHE A 507 -27.14 11.08 -8.53
N TRP A 508 -26.00 11.68 -8.86
CA TRP A 508 -24.91 11.88 -7.90
C TRP A 508 -25.15 13.07 -6.96
N ILE A 509 -25.75 14.17 -7.44
CA ILE A 509 -26.28 15.24 -6.56
C ILE A 509 -27.27 14.65 -5.55
N LEU A 510 -28.21 13.82 -6.00
CA LEU A 510 -29.18 13.16 -5.12
C LEU A 510 -28.49 12.26 -4.07
N ALA A 511 -27.44 11.52 -4.46
CA ALA A 511 -26.65 10.71 -3.53
C ALA A 511 -25.83 11.56 -2.52
N MET A 512 -25.29 12.71 -2.94
CA MET A 512 -24.60 13.67 -2.06
C MET A 512 -25.59 14.31 -1.09
N GLN A 513 -26.76 14.74 -1.57
CA GLN A 513 -27.82 15.31 -0.75
C GLN A 513 -28.40 14.27 0.22
N GLU A 514 -28.51 13.00 -0.16
CA GLU A 514 -28.90 11.93 0.77
C GLU A 514 -27.91 11.81 1.95
N GLU A 515 -26.60 11.87 1.68
CA GLU A 515 -25.56 11.87 2.71
C GLU A 515 -25.65 13.14 3.60
N LEU A 516 -25.74 14.35 3.03
CA LEU A 516 -25.89 15.58 3.83
C LEU A 516 -27.20 15.62 4.65
N ASN A 517 -28.27 15.02 4.14
CA ASN A 517 -29.51 14.82 4.88
C ASN A 517 -29.30 13.88 6.08
N GLN A 518 -28.47 12.84 5.98
CA GLN A 518 -28.09 12.02 7.13
C GLN A 518 -27.28 12.81 8.15
N PHE A 519 -26.37 13.68 7.72
CA PHE A 519 -25.57 14.52 8.64
C PHE A 519 -26.46 15.49 9.43
N THR A 520 -27.49 16.02 8.77
CA THR A 520 -28.50 16.91 9.37
C THR A 520 -29.40 16.15 10.35
N ARG A 521 -29.91 14.96 9.97
CA ARG A 521 -30.71 14.09 10.85
C ARG A 521 -29.95 13.64 12.10
N ASN A 522 -28.64 13.39 11.97
CA ASN A 522 -27.81 12.91 13.05
C ASN A 522 -27.14 14.03 13.88
N ASP A 523 -27.42 15.31 13.61
CA ASP A 523 -26.74 16.47 14.25
C ASP A 523 -25.21 16.30 14.31
N VAL A 524 -24.60 15.98 13.17
CA VAL A 524 -23.16 15.64 13.07
C VAL A 524 -22.28 16.86 13.32
N TRP A 525 -22.75 18.05 12.94
CA TRP A 525 -21.99 19.29 12.96
C TRP A 525 -22.86 20.54 13.11
N GLU A 526 -22.23 21.69 13.30
CA GLU A 526 -22.86 23.01 13.28
C GLU A 526 -22.02 24.02 12.49
N LEU A 527 -22.68 24.89 11.71
CA LEU A 527 -21.99 25.90 10.89
C LEU A 527 -21.62 27.10 11.77
N VAL A 528 -20.32 27.36 11.91
CA VAL A 528 -19.78 28.40 12.80
C VAL A 528 -18.78 29.30 12.10
N LYS A 529 -18.59 30.51 12.64
CA LYS A 529 -17.60 31.46 12.11
C LYS A 529 -16.20 30.88 12.24
N ARG A 530 -15.41 30.94 11.16
CA ARG A 530 -14.03 30.41 11.09
C ARG A 530 -13.20 30.85 12.31
N PRO A 531 -12.72 29.91 13.16
CA PRO A 531 -11.89 30.25 14.32
C PRO A 531 -10.55 30.81 13.85
N LYS A 532 -10.02 31.81 14.57
CA LYS A 532 -8.74 32.46 14.22
C LYS A 532 -7.48 31.69 14.65
N GLU A 533 -7.62 30.75 15.58
CA GLU A 533 -6.51 30.12 16.30
C GLU A 533 -6.55 28.58 16.27
N GLN A 534 -7.41 27.97 15.44
CA GLN A 534 -7.54 26.51 15.36
C GLN A 534 -7.34 25.97 13.94
N SER A 535 -6.83 24.73 13.85
CA SER A 535 -6.70 23.94 12.63
C SER A 535 -8.08 23.64 12.02
N ILE A 536 -8.15 23.60 10.69
CA ILE A 536 -9.37 23.29 9.95
C ILE A 536 -9.05 22.17 8.96
N VAL A 537 -9.74 21.05 9.10
CA VAL A 537 -9.51 19.84 8.30
C VAL A 537 -10.37 19.92 7.03
N GLY A 538 -9.73 19.93 5.86
CA GLY A 538 -10.47 19.93 4.59
C GLY A 538 -11.33 18.66 4.44
N THR A 539 -12.47 18.79 3.76
CA THR A 539 -13.35 17.65 3.41
C THR A 539 -13.15 17.23 1.95
N LYS A 540 -13.65 16.05 1.57
CA LYS A 540 -13.75 15.57 0.19
C LYS A 540 -14.89 14.57 0.04
N TRP A 541 -15.44 14.46 -1.16
CA TRP A 541 -16.39 13.42 -1.51
C TRP A 541 -15.70 12.12 -1.95
N VAL A 542 -16.36 10.98 -1.74
CA VAL A 542 -15.98 9.66 -2.25
C VAL A 542 -17.22 8.98 -2.81
N PHE A 543 -17.16 8.61 -4.08
CA PHE A 543 -18.29 8.05 -4.83
C PHE A 543 -18.11 6.54 -5.06
N LYS A 544 -19.21 5.78 -5.07
CA LYS A 544 -19.20 4.34 -5.32
C LYS A 544 -20.55 3.82 -5.83
N ASN A 545 -20.52 3.05 -6.91
CA ASN A 545 -21.63 2.27 -7.42
C ASN A 545 -21.72 0.94 -6.67
N LYS A 546 -22.91 0.64 -6.16
CA LYS A 546 -23.24 -0.67 -5.58
C LYS A 546 -23.80 -1.54 -6.67
N VAL A 547 -23.16 -2.68 -6.91
CA VAL A 547 -23.64 -3.74 -7.82
C VAL A 547 -24.27 -4.88 -7.04
N ASN A 548 -25.24 -5.55 -7.65
CA ASN A 548 -25.80 -6.81 -7.16
C ASN A 548 -24.94 -8.02 -7.60
N ASP A 549 -25.37 -9.25 -7.24
CA ASP A 549 -24.68 -10.48 -7.62
C ASP A 549 -24.63 -10.76 -9.13
N SER A 550 -25.48 -10.13 -9.95
CA SER A 550 -25.44 -10.21 -11.42
C SER A 550 -24.56 -9.13 -12.06
N GLY A 551 -23.88 -8.28 -11.27
CA GLY A 551 -23.05 -7.19 -11.76
C GLY A 551 -23.82 -5.94 -12.19
N THR A 552 -25.13 -5.92 -12.00
CA THR A 552 -26.01 -4.78 -12.32
C THR A 552 -25.92 -3.73 -11.22
N ILE A 553 -25.78 -2.44 -11.58
CA ILE A 553 -25.74 -1.35 -10.60
C ILE A 553 -27.14 -1.13 -10.01
N ILE A 554 -27.23 -1.13 -8.68
CA ILE A 554 -28.47 -1.00 -7.92
C ILE A 554 -28.59 0.31 -7.13
N ARG A 555 -27.48 1.04 -6.92
CA ARG A 555 -27.46 2.31 -6.18
C ARG A 555 -26.15 3.08 -6.33
N ASN A 556 -26.23 4.39 -6.52
CA ASN A 556 -25.11 5.33 -6.32
C ASN A 556 -24.95 5.63 -4.82
N LYS A 557 -23.72 5.63 -4.29
CA LYS A 557 -23.42 6.01 -2.91
C LYS A 557 -22.28 7.02 -2.85
N ALA A 558 -22.62 8.27 -2.54
CA ALA A 558 -21.65 9.27 -2.11
C ALA A 558 -21.33 9.10 -0.62
N ARG A 559 -20.16 9.56 -0.18
CA ARG A 559 -19.79 9.77 1.22
C ARG A 559 -18.93 11.01 1.36
N LEU A 560 -19.17 11.83 2.38
CA LEU A 560 -18.25 12.91 2.72
C LEU A 560 -17.20 12.43 3.74
N VAL A 561 -15.94 12.74 3.46
CA VAL A 561 -14.77 12.22 4.18
C VAL A 561 -13.85 13.38 4.55
N ALA A 562 -13.46 13.46 5.81
CA ALA A 562 -12.44 14.40 6.27
C ALA A 562 -11.04 13.99 5.79
N LYS A 563 -10.20 14.96 5.44
CA LYS A 563 -8.77 14.77 5.07
C LYS A 563 -7.91 14.57 6.34
N GLY A 564 -8.27 13.59 7.17
CA GLY A 564 -7.69 13.37 8.50
C GLY A 564 -6.20 13.00 8.53
N TYR A 565 -5.57 12.76 7.38
CA TYR A 565 -4.11 12.68 7.29
C TYR A 565 -3.43 14.00 7.74
N ASN A 566 -4.11 15.15 7.58
CA ASN A 566 -3.66 16.45 8.06
C ASN A 566 -3.77 16.67 9.60
N GLN A 567 -4.38 15.75 10.36
CA GLN A 567 -4.51 15.89 11.82
C GLN A 567 -3.19 15.58 12.57
N ILE A 568 -2.88 16.39 13.58
CA ILE A 568 -1.69 16.31 14.43
C ILE A 568 -2.05 15.74 15.82
N GLU A 569 -1.26 14.78 16.28
CA GLU A 569 -1.42 14.12 17.59
C GLU A 569 -1.07 15.06 18.75
N GLY A 570 -1.93 15.10 19.78
CA GLY A 570 -1.86 16.05 20.89
C GLY A 570 -2.34 17.46 20.56
N ILE A 571 -2.97 17.66 19.39
CA ILE A 571 -3.66 18.89 18.99
C ILE A 571 -5.07 18.57 18.50
N ASP A 572 -5.21 17.75 17.45
CA ASP A 572 -6.50 17.43 16.80
C ASP A 572 -7.13 16.10 17.29
N PHE A 573 -6.35 15.28 18.00
CA PHE A 573 -6.76 14.02 18.66
C PHE A 573 -5.66 13.58 19.65
N GLU A 574 -5.99 12.74 20.64
CA GLU A 574 -5.02 12.17 21.58
C GLU A 574 -4.73 10.68 21.34
N GLU A 575 -5.75 9.85 21.13
CA GLU A 575 -5.58 8.39 20.94
C GLU A 575 -6.62 7.83 19.95
N THR A 576 -6.17 6.94 19.06
CA THR A 576 -6.91 6.50 17.85
C THR A 576 -7.32 5.02 17.88
N PHE A 577 -6.87 4.26 18.88
CA PHE A 577 -7.06 2.81 18.93
C PHE A 577 -8.55 2.44 19.05
N ALA A 578 -9.00 1.53 18.18
CA ALA A 578 -10.32 0.92 18.22
C ALA A 578 -10.17 -0.60 18.13
N PRO A 579 -10.82 -1.38 19.03
CA PRO A 579 -10.74 -2.84 18.99
C PRO A 579 -11.54 -3.41 17.82
N VAL A 580 -11.08 -4.54 17.28
CA VAL A 580 -11.71 -5.26 16.16
C VAL A 580 -11.69 -6.75 16.48
N ALA A 581 -12.84 -7.44 16.33
CA ALA A 581 -12.96 -8.86 16.62
C ALA A 581 -11.98 -9.71 15.79
N ARG A 582 -11.36 -10.70 16.42
CA ARG A 582 -10.49 -11.67 15.73
C ARG A 582 -11.34 -12.68 14.96
N LEU A 583 -10.84 -13.18 13.82
CA LEU A 583 -11.51 -14.26 13.08
C LEU A 583 -11.67 -15.53 13.92
N GLU A 584 -10.78 -15.76 14.89
CA GLU A 584 -10.89 -16.82 15.89
C GLU A 584 -12.09 -16.57 16.82
N ALA A 585 -12.33 -15.34 17.29
CA ALA A 585 -13.47 -15.01 18.16
C ALA A 585 -14.82 -15.28 17.45
N ILE A 586 -14.90 -14.92 16.16
CA ILE A 586 -16.07 -15.21 15.31
C ILE A 586 -16.30 -16.72 15.17
N ARG A 587 -15.24 -17.51 14.97
CA ARG A 587 -15.31 -18.98 14.93
C ARG A 587 -15.71 -19.59 16.28
N VAL A 588 -15.22 -19.03 17.40
CA VAL A 588 -15.65 -19.41 18.76
C VAL A 588 -17.14 -19.10 18.97
N LEU A 589 -17.63 -17.94 18.54
CA LEU A 589 -19.05 -17.57 18.62
C LEU A 589 -19.94 -18.52 17.81
N LEU A 590 -19.52 -18.88 16.58
CA LEU A 590 -20.21 -19.86 15.74
C LEU A 590 -20.25 -21.25 16.38
N ALA A 591 -19.14 -21.71 16.96
CA ALA A 591 -19.08 -22.95 17.72
C ALA A 591 -19.99 -22.90 18.97
N PHE A 592 -20.00 -21.78 19.69
CA PHE A 592 -20.86 -21.56 20.86
C PHE A 592 -22.35 -21.62 20.49
N ALA A 593 -22.75 -20.96 19.39
CA ALA A 593 -24.14 -21.01 18.90
C ALA A 593 -24.56 -22.44 18.52
N CYS A 594 -23.66 -23.23 17.91
CA CYS A 594 -23.91 -24.65 17.63
C CYS A 594 -24.02 -25.50 18.91
N PHE A 595 -23.19 -25.23 19.91
CA PHE A 595 -23.24 -25.92 21.22
C PHE A 595 -24.51 -25.59 22.00
N LYS A 596 -24.91 -24.31 22.05
CA LYS A 596 -26.15 -23.84 22.69
C LYS A 596 -27.40 -23.98 21.82
N ASN A 597 -27.28 -24.57 20.63
CA ASN A 597 -28.37 -24.87 19.69
C ASN A 597 -29.24 -23.65 19.31
N PHE A 598 -28.61 -22.51 19.00
CA PHE A 598 -29.31 -21.35 18.45
C PHE A 598 -28.69 -20.87 17.13
N LYS A 599 -29.37 -19.94 16.45
CA LYS A 599 -28.88 -19.27 15.25
C LYS A 599 -28.33 -17.89 15.56
N LEU A 600 -27.24 -17.52 14.87
CA LEU A 600 -26.71 -16.17 14.83
C LEU A 600 -27.42 -15.34 13.77
N TYR A 601 -27.64 -14.08 14.12
CA TYR A 601 -28.22 -13.04 13.30
C TYR A 601 -27.20 -11.92 13.08
N GLN A 602 -27.47 -11.11 12.08
CA GLN A 602 -26.64 -10.00 11.62
C GLN A 602 -27.50 -8.75 11.44
N MET A 603 -26.94 -7.60 11.82
CA MET A 603 -27.43 -6.27 11.47
C MET A 603 -26.24 -5.35 11.17
N ASP A 604 -26.45 -4.34 10.33
CA ASP A 604 -25.46 -3.34 9.93
C ASP A 604 -25.94 -1.96 10.39
N VAL A 605 -25.05 -1.18 11.01
CA VAL A 605 -25.35 0.20 11.44
C VAL A 605 -25.08 1.15 10.28
N LYS A 606 -26.13 1.74 9.71
CA LYS A 606 -25.95 2.71 8.63
C LYS A 606 -25.17 3.91 9.14
N SER A 607 -24.13 4.24 8.38
CA SER A 607 -23.30 5.41 8.61
C SER A 607 -22.72 5.45 10.04
N ALA A 608 -22.37 4.26 10.57
CA ALA A 608 -21.85 4.01 11.92
C ALA A 608 -20.99 5.14 12.52
N PHE A 609 -19.95 5.61 11.81
CA PHE A 609 -19.04 6.64 12.33
C PHE A 609 -19.73 7.98 12.62
N LEU A 610 -20.79 8.35 11.89
CA LEU A 610 -21.58 9.56 12.12
C LEU A 610 -22.36 9.53 13.45
N ASN A 611 -22.42 8.38 14.13
CA ASN A 611 -23.02 8.26 15.47
C ASN A 611 -21.99 8.48 16.59
N GLY A 612 -20.70 8.30 16.32
CA GLY A 612 -19.64 8.43 17.32
C GLY A 612 -19.44 9.89 17.73
N VAL A 613 -19.66 10.23 19.01
CA VAL A 613 -19.45 11.59 19.53
C VAL A 613 -17.96 11.85 19.68
N ILE A 614 -17.48 13.00 19.21
CA ILE A 614 -16.10 13.44 19.46
C ILE A 614 -16.07 14.39 20.67
N LYS A 615 -14.97 14.37 21.42
CA LYS A 615 -14.76 15.25 22.60
C LYS A 615 -13.88 16.44 22.24
N GLU A 616 -13.09 16.28 21.18
CA GLU A 616 -12.13 17.22 20.65
C GLU A 616 -12.80 18.29 19.77
N ASP A 617 -12.27 19.50 19.84
CA ASP A 617 -12.75 20.67 19.09
C ASP A 617 -12.29 20.59 17.61
N VAL A 618 -12.91 19.72 16.81
CA VAL A 618 -12.54 19.51 15.40
C VAL A 618 -13.40 20.37 14.47
N TYR A 619 -12.75 21.18 13.63
CA TYR A 619 -13.39 22.04 12.62
C TYR A 619 -13.07 21.51 11.22
N VAL A 620 -14.06 21.48 10.34
CA VAL A 620 -13.91 21.03 8.95
C VAL A 620 -14.42 22.05 7.94
N GLU A 621 -13.77 22.14 6.78
CA GLU A 621 -14.26 22.98 5.68
C GLU A 621 -15.63 22.49 5.18
N GLN A 622 -16.44 23.41 4.65
CA GLN A 622 -17.77 23.09 4.12
C GLN A 622 -17.70 22.01 3.01
N PRO A 623 -18.75 21.17 2.85
CA PRO A 623 -18.75 20.14 1.82
C PRO A 623 -18.63 20.79 0.44
N PRO A 624 -17.64 20.40 -0.39
CA PRO A 624 -17.45 21.06 -1.68
C PRO A 624 -18.69 20.93 -2.56
N GLY A 625 -19.13 22.05 -3.15
CA GLY A 625 -20.34 22.15 -3.96
C GLY A 625 -21.64 22.41 -3.18
N PHE A 626 -21.57 22.47 -1.84
CA PHE A 626 -22.70 22.68 -0.95
C PHE A 626 -22.41 23.78 0.11
N GLU A 627 -21.56 24.74 -0.25
CA GLU A 627 -21.18 25.87 0.60
C GLU A 627 -22.35 26.87 0.78
N SER A 628 -22.48 27.42 1.98
CA SER A 628 -23.51 28.41 2.29
C SER A 628 -23.26 29.73 1.56
N SER A 629 -24.17 30.11 0.66
CA SER A 629 -24.15 31.41 -0.03
C SER A 629 -24.30 32.61 0.92
N GLN A 630 -24.95 32.42 2.08
CA GLN A 630 -25.06 33.44 3.13
C GLN A 630 -23.80 33.51 4.00
N PHE A 631 -23.11 32.38 4.17
CA PHE A 631 -21.98 32.24 5.10
C PHE A 631 -20.76 31.55 4.44
N PRO A 632 -20.22 32.08 3.33
CA PRO A 632 -19.17 31.39 2.55
C PRO A 632 -17.86 31.20 3.34
N ASN A 633 -17.57 32.11 4.28
CA ASN A 633 -16.38 32.06 5.14
C ASN A 633 -16.60 31.33 6.48
N HIS A 634 -17.68 30.55 6.62
CA HIS A 634 -17.92 29.73 7.82
C HIS A 634 -17.39 28.29 7.60
N VAL A 635 -17.25 27.55 8.69
CA VAL A 635 -16.75 26.17 8.72
C VAL A 635 -17.65 25.34 9.63
N PHE A 636 -17.66 24.02 9.45
CA PHE A 636 -18.44 23.14 10.32
C PHE A 636 -17.62 22.75 11.55
N LYS A 637 -18.13 23.05 12.74
CA LYS A 637 -17.64 22.41 13.97
C LYS A 637 -18.30 21.04 14.09
N LEU A 638 -17.49 19.99 14.24
CA LEU A 638 -17.99 18.64 14.42
C LEU A 638 -18.47 18.42 15.86
N LYS A 639 -19.64 17.77 15.97
CA LYS A 639 -20.16 17.18 17.22
C LYS A 639 -19.96 15.66 17.22
N LYS A 640 -19.97 15.05 16.03
CA LYS A 640 -19.78 13.62 15.79
C LYS A 640 -18.71 13.38 14.73
N ALA A 641 -18.15 12.17 14.73
CA ALA A 641 -17.02 11.81 13.90
C ALA A 641 -17.42 11.67 12.42
N LEU A 642 -16.52 12.10 11.54
CA LEU A 642 -16.62 11.87 10.10
C LEU A 642 -15.73 10.72 9.65
N TYR A 643 -16.12 10.08 8.54
CA TYR A 643 -15.23 9.20 7.80
C TYR A 643 -13.89 9.89 7.52
N GLY A 644 -12.78 9.17 7.66
CA GLY A 644 -11.44 9.68 7.38
C GLY A 644 -10.74 10.43 8.52
N LEU A 645 -11.44 10.78 9.62
CA LEU A 645 -10.77 11.21 10.85
C LEU A 645 -10.03 10.05 11.50
N LYS A 646 -8.87 10.32 12.09
CA LYS A 646 -8.03 9.30 12.75
C LYS A 646 -8.72 8.66 13.97
N GLN A 647 -9.57 9.40 14.69
CA GLN A 647 -10.31 8.92 15.86
C GLN A 647 -11.70 8.33 15.57
N ALA A 648 -12.19 8.36 14.32
CA ALA A 648 -13.59 7.99 14.02
C ALA A 648 -13.99 6.55 14.39
N PRO A 649 -13.18 5.50 14.13
CA PRO A 649 -13.53 4.14 14.53
C PRO A 649 -13.64 3.99 16.06
N ARG A 650 -12.79 4.71 16.80
CA ARG A 650 -12.81 4.74 18.27
C ARG A 650 -14.07 5.44 18.79
N ALA A 651 -14.37 6.64 18.31
CA ALA A 651 -15.55 7.40 18.74
C ALA A 651 -16.86 6.63 18.51
N TRP A 652 -16.95 5.90 17.40
CA TRP A 652 -18.05 4.97 17.13
C TRP A 652 -18.09 3.81 18.13
N TYR A 653 -16.98 3.10 18.30
CA TYR A 653 -16.91 1.96 19.23
C TYR A 653 -17.19 2.39 20.68
N GLU A 654 -16.68 3.53 21.16
CA GLU A 654 -17.00 4.08 22.49
C GLU A 654 -18.50 4.38 22.64
N ARG A 655 -19.14 4.95 21.61
CA ARG A 655 -20.59 5.25 21.63
C ARG A 655 -21.44 3.99 21.71
N LEU A 656 -21.14 2.98 20.90
CA LEU A 656 -21.87 1.71 20.90
C LEU A 656 -21.58 0.90 22.18
N SER A 657 -20.32 0.83 22.60
CA SER A 657 -19.93 0.16 23.85
C SER A 657 -20.61 0.79 25.06
N SER A 658 -20.66 2.12 25.16
CA SER A 658 -21.32 2.80 26.29
C SER A 658 -22.82 2.50 26.30
N PHE A 659 -23.49 2.60 25.15
CA PHE A 659 -24.91 2.28 25.01
C PHE A 659 -25.26 0.85 25.45
N LEU A 660 -24.44 -0.14 25.08
CA LEU A 660 -24.65 -1.52 25.51
C LEU A 660 -24.42 -1.69 27.03
N LEU A 661 -23.36 -1.08 27.57
CA LEU A 661 -23.09 -1.11 29.02
C LEU A 661 -24.23 -0.46 29.83
N ASP A 662 -24.77 0.67 29.36
CA ASP A 662 -25.90 1.38 29.99
C ASP A 662 -27.21 0.55 29.97
N ARG A 663 -27.34 -0.39 29.02
CA ARG A 663 -28.44 -1.39 28.97
C ARG A 663 -28.12 -2.67 29.74
N GLY A 664 -27.06 -2.70 30.53
CA GLY A 664 -26.70 -3.83 31.39
C GLY A 664 -25.97 -4.98 30.69
N PHE A 665 -25.41 -4.76 29.49
CA PHE A 665 -24.46 -5.71 28.91
C PHE A 665 -23.14 -5.69 29.67
N GLN A 666 -22.48 -6.84 29.74
CA GLN A 666 -21.13 -7.02 30.26
C GLN A 666 -20.18 -7.20 29.07
N LYS A 667 -19.08 -6.44 29.05
CA LYS A 667 -18.05 -6.50 28.01
C LYS A 667 -17.02 -7.57 28.35
N GLY A 668 -16.55 -8.29 27.33
CA GLY A 668 -15.46 -9.27 27.45
C GLY A 668 -14.17 -8.66 28.02
N SER A 669 -13.42 -9.47 28.76
CA SER A 669 -12.17 -9.06 29.41
C SER A 669 -10.98 -9.15 28.46
N VAL A 670 -10.97 -10.11 27.54
CA VAL A 670 -9.91 -10.33 26.55
C VAL A 670 -10.29 -9.90 25.14
N ASP A 671 -11.56 -10.08 24.75
CA ASP A 671 -12.12 -9.49 23.55
C ASP A 671 -13.14 -8.43 23.92
N THR A 672 -12.72 -7.17 23.86
CA THR A 672 -13.57 -6.02 24.18
C THR A 672 -14.68 -5.79 23.16
N THR A 673 -14.67 -6.48 22.01
CA THR A 673 -15.77 -6.43 21.03
C THR A 673 -16.88 -7.45 21.30
N LEU A 674 -16.71 -8.32 22.29
CA LEU A 674 -17.73 -9.25 22.80
C LEU A 674 -18.53 -8.61 23.94
N PHE A 675 -19.86 -8.73 23.89
CA PHE A 675 -20.80 -8.25 24.88
C PHE A 675 -21.82 -9.35 25.21
N LEU A 676 -22.18 -9.49 26.49
CA LEU A 676 -23.15 -10.47 26.97
C LEU A 676 -24.19 -9.81 27.87
N GLN A 677 -25.45 -10.20 27.72
CA GLN A 677 -26.53 -9.85 28.64
C GLN A 677 -27.18 -11.15 29.13
N LYS A 678 -27.36 -11.29 30.44
CA LYS A 678 -28.06 -12.43 31.04
C LYS A 678 -29.45 -11.99 31.46
N VAL A 679 -30.48 -12.67 30.95
CA VAL A 679 -31.88 -12.38 31.24
C VAL A 679 -32.51 -13.66 31.77
N LYS A 680 -32.70 -13.73 33.10
CA LYS A 680 -33.04 -14.97 33.82
C LYS A 680 -31.95 -16.04 33.58
N GLU A 681 -32.31 -17.19 32.99
CA GLU A 681 -31.39 -18.27 32.64
C GLU A 681 -30.87 -18.17 31.19
N GLU A 682 -31.45 -17.25 30.39
CA GLU A 682 -31.10 -17.05 28.99
C GLU A 682 -29.93 -16.06 28.84
N ILE A 683 -29.15 -16.25 27.77
CA ILE A 683 -27.99 -15.40 27.46
C ILE A 683 -28.16 -14.84 26.05
N LEU A 684 -28.11 -13.52 25.93
CA LEU A 684 -27.94 -12.82 24.66
C LEU A 684 -26.47 -12.45 24.50
N ILE A 685 -25.90 -12.80 23.35
CA ILE A 685 -24.50 -12.54 23.02
C ILE A 685 -24.45 -11.64 21.79
N VAL A 686 -23.57 -10.64 21.83
CA VAL A 686 -23.36 -9.65 20.78
C VAL A 686 -21.86 -9.53 20.54
N GLN A 687 -21.42 -9.59 19.28
CA GLN A 687 -20.03 -9.45 18.86
C GLN A 687 -19.97 -8.40 17.75
N ILE A 688 -19.17 -7.36 17.97
CA ILE A 688 -19.08 -6.19 17.09
C ILE A 688 -17.88 -6.34 16.14
N TYR A 689 -18.10 -6.12 14.85
CA TYR A 689 -17.02 -5.93 13.88
C TYR A 689 -17.27 -4.62 13.11
N VAL A 690 -16.72 -3.53 13.63
CA VAL A 690 -16.87 -2.17 13.06
C VAL A 690 -18.34 -1.77 12.91
N ASP A 691 -18.92 -1.86 11.71
CA ASP A 691 -20.31 -1.55 11.36
C ASP A 691 -21.25 -2.78 11.38
N ASP A 692 -20.71 -4.00 11.20
CA ASP A 692 -21.45 -5.25 11.37
C ASP A 692 -21.58 -5.64 12.85
N ILE A 693 -22.79 -6.05 13.25
CA ILE A 693 -23.10 -6.59 14.58
C ILE A 693 -23.66 -8.00 14.43
N LEU A 694 -22.93 -8.98 14.94
CA LEU A 694 -23.38 -10.37 15.06
C LEU A 694 -23.98 -10.59 16.44
N PHE A 695 -25.11 -11.29 16.52
CA PHE A 695 -25.74 -11.57 17.81
C PHE A 695 -26.59 -12.85 17.78
N GLY A 696 -26.87 -13.40 18.96
CA GLY A 696 -27.74 -14.56 19.09
C GLY A 696 -28.05 -14.91 20.53
N SER A 697 -29.13 -15.66 20.72
CA SER A 697 -29.61 -16.15 22.00
C SER A 697 -30.42 -17.43 21.79
N SER A 698 -30.51 -18.26 22.82
CA SER A 698 -31.41 -19.40 22.90
C SER A 698 -32.89 -18.98 22.92
N ASP A 699 -33.23 -17.81 23.48
CA ASP A 699 -34.54 -17.19 23.31
C ASP A 699 -34.54 -16.19 22.14
N LYS A 700 -35.29 -16.51 21.08
CA LYS A 700 -35.47 -15.64 19.92
C LYS A 700 -36.09 -14.27 20.30
N ASN A 701 -36.91 -14.20 21.35
CA ASN A 701 -37.51 -12.93 21.78
C ASN A 701 -36.43 -11.92 22.22
N LEU A 702 -35.33 -12.38 22.82
CA LEU A 702 -34.20 -11.52 23.17
C LEU A 702 -33.48 -10.97 21.93
N CYS A 703 -33.38 -11.76 20.85
CA CYS A 703 -32.86 -11.28 19.57
C CYS A 703 -33.78 -10.21 18.94
N ASP A 704 -35.10 -10.40 19.00
CA ASP A 704 -36.08 -9.45 18.48
C ASP A 704 -36.14 -8.17 19.34
N GLU A 705 -36.01 -8.28 20.67
CA GLU A 705 -35.93 -7.14 21.61
C GLU A 705 -34.62 -6.36 21.46
N PHE A 706 -33.49 -7.06 21.31
CA PHE A 706 -32.20 -6.43 21.00
C PHE A 706 -32.28 -5.66 19.68
N SER A 707 -32.86 -6.25 18.64
CA SER A 707 -33.01 -5.61 17.34
C SER A 707 -33.89 -4.36 17.38
N LYS A 708 -34.98 -4.38 18.17
CA LYS A 708 -35.80 -3.19 18.45
C LYS A 708 -35.01 -2.15 19.23
N THR A 709 -34.27 -2.57 20.26
CA THR A 709 -33.41 -1.68 21.07
C THR A 709 -32.38 -0.95 20.22
N MET A 710 -31.69 -1.68 19.33
CA MET A 710 -30.72 -1.12 18.39
C MET A 710 -31.39 -0.21 17.35
N SER A 711 -32.54 -0.59 16.80
CA SER A 711 -33.27 0.19 15.79
C SER A 711 -33.97 1.44 16.34
N ASN A 712 -34.22 1.49 17.65
CA ASN A 712 -34.75 2.67 18.34
C ASN A 712 -33.65 3.72 18.60
N GLU A 713 -32.38 3.30 18.66
CA GLU A 713 -31.23 4.17 18.97
C GLU A 713 -30.46 4.58 17.71
N PHE A 714 -30.27 3.65 16.76
CA PHE A 714 -29.43 3.81 15.58
C PHE A 714 -30.20 3.44 14.30
N GLU A 715 -29.83 4.03 13.16
CA GLU A 715 -30.45 3.65 11.87
C GLU A 715 -29.87 2.32 11.36
N MET A 716 -30.62 1.23 11.58
CA MET A 716 -30.17 -0.12 11.23
C MET A 716 -30.55 -0.55 9.80
N SER A 717 -29.86 -1.56 9.29
CA SER A 717 -30.38 -2.45 8.23
C SER A 717 -31.38 -3.47 8.80
N MET A 718 -32.08 -4.21 7.94
CA MET A 718 -32.97 -5.27 8.42
C MET A 718 -32.17 -6.41 9.04
N MET A 719 -32.57 -6.85 10.23
CA MET A 719 -32.07 -8.06 10.86
C MET A 719 -32.21 -9.26 9.91
N GLY A 720 -31.10 -9.96 9.66
CA GLY A 720 -31.06 -11.17 8.85
C GLY A 720 -30.40 -12.34 9.59
N GLU A 721 -30.69 -13.56 9.16
CA GLU A 721 -29.89 -14.73 9.56
C GLU A 721 -28.46 -14.57 9.02
N LEU A 722 -27.45 -14.91 9.81
CA LEU A 722 -26.04 -14.84 9.41
C LEU A 722 -25.77 -15.83 8.25
N ASN A 723 -25.68 -15.28 7.03
CA ASN A 723 -25.46 -16.02 5.79
C ASN A 723 -24.13 -15.68 5.10
N TYR A 724 -23.64 -14.46 5.28
CA TYR A 724 -22.34 -14.00 4.75
C TYR A 724 -21.69 -13.02 5.72
N PHE A 725 -20.41 -13.23 6.02
CA PHE A 725 -19.65 -12.36 6.92
C PHE A 725 -18.16 -12.41 6.58
N LEU A 726 -17.49 -11.26 6.50
CA LEU A 726 -16.06 -11.14 6.15
C LEU A 726 -15.58 -11.99 4.95
N GLY A 727 -16.46 -12.23 3.97
CA GLY A 727 -16.18 -13.05 2.78
C GLY A 727 -16.31 -14.56 2.96
N PHE A 728 -16.77 -15.04 4.13
CA PHE A 728 -17.29 -16.40 4.32
C PHE A 728 -18.76 -16.46 3.95
N SER A 729 -19.19 -17.57 3.35
CA SER A 729 -20.58 -18.02 3.39
C SER A 729 -20.76 -18.87 4.65
N VAL A 730 -21.84 -18.59 5.38
CA VAL A 730 -22.26 -19.29 6.58
C VAL A 730 -23.60 -19.96 6.28
N ARG A 731 -23.74 -21.26 6.56
CA ARG A 731 -25.01 -21.98 6.43
C ARG A 731 -25.35 -22.63 7.76
N GLN A 732 -26.37 -22.12 8.43
CA GLN A 732 -26.80 -22.58 9.75
C GLN A 732 -27.94 -23.60 9.61
N MET A 733 -27.57 -24.87 9.60
CA MET A 733 -28.46 -26.02 9.40
C MET A 733 -28.91 -26.61 10.74
N ASP A 734 -29.92 -27.46 10.73
CA ASP A 734 -30.49 -28.02 11.96
C ASP A 734 -29.54 -28.97 12.71
N ASN A 735 -28.57 -29.55 11.99
CA ASN A 735 -27.52 -30.44 12.50
C ASN A 735 -26.16 -29.76 12.74
N GLY A 736 -25.97 -28.49 12.35
CA GLY A 736 -24.68 -27.79 12.49
C GLY A 736 -24.53 -26.57 11.59
N THR A 737 -23.39 -25.88 11.69
CA THR A 737 -23.06 -24.73 10.83
C THR A 737 -21.90 -25.06 9.90
N PHE A 738 -22.05 -24.73 8.63
CA PHE A 738 -21.01 -24.89 7.60
C PHE A 738 -20.44 -23.54 7.16
N LEU A 739 -19.10 -23.46 7.08
CA LEU A 739 -18.36 -22.26 6.68
C LEU A 739 -17.55 -22.53 5.41
N SER A 740 -17.78 -21.76 4.34
CA SER A 740 -16.99 -21.91 3.11
C SER A 740 -16.75 -20.62 2.34
N GLN A 741 -15.82 -20.68 1.39
CA GLN A 741 -15.49 -19.57 0.48
C GLN A 741 -15.59 -20.02 -1.00
N SER A 742 -16.55 -20.89 -1.33
CA SER A 742 -16.69 -21.52 -2.65
C SER A 742 -16.85 -20.52 -3.81
N LYS A 743 -17.50 -19.38 -3.60
CA LYS A 743 -17.59 -18.28 -4.59
C LYS A 743 -16.20 -17.72 -4.87
N TYR A 744 -15.48 -17.32 -3.82
CA TYR A 744 -14.10 -16.82 -3.90
C TYR A 744 -13.13 -17.82 -4.54
N ILE A 745 -13.26 -19.13 -4.28
CA ILE A 745 -12.47 -20.17 -4.96
C ILE A 745 -12.67 -20.10 -6.48
N LYS A 746 -13.91 -20.02 -6.96
CA LYS A 746 -14.21 -19.91 -8.40
C LYS A 746 -13.63 -18.61 -8.99
N ASP A 747 -13.72 -17.51 -8.26
CA ASP A 747 -13.21 -16.21 -8.69
C ASP A 747 -11.68 -16.19 -8.81
N ILE A 748 -10.94 -16.77 -7.83
CA ILE A 748 -9.47 -16.86 -7.93
C ILE A 748 -9.01 -17.85 -9.01
N LEU A 749 -9.78 -18.92 -9.27
CA LEU A 749 -9.46 -19.87 -10.35
C LEU A 749 -9.58 -19.21 -11.73
N LYS A 750 -10.65 -18.45 -11.97
CA LYS A 750 -10.80 -17.64 -13.20
C LYS A 750 -9.71 -16.57 -13.31
N LYS A 751 -9.48 -15.79 -12.25
CA LYS A 751 -8.46 -14.72 -12.17
C LYS A 751 -7.04 -15.19 -12.50
N TYR A 752 -6.73 -16.47 -12.29
CA TYR A 752 -5.41 -17.05 -12.54
C TYR A 752 -5.36 -18.07 -13.68
N GLU A 753 -6.42 -18.17 -14.50
CA GLU A 753 -6.49 -19.08 -15.67
C GLU A 753 -6.31 -20.56 -15.28
N MET A 754 -6.92 -20.95 -14.15
CA MET A 754 -6.79 -22.29 -13.55
C MET A 754 -8.12 -23.06 -13.49
N ASP A 755 -9.21 -22.51 -14.03
CA ASP A 755 -10.54 -23.10 -14.09
C ASP A 755 -10.65 -24.29 -15.06
N SER A 756 -9.84 -24.30 -16.11
CA SER A 756 -9.72 -25.41 -17.09
C SER A 756 -8.62 -26.43 -16.77
N ALA A 757 -7.94 -26.31 -15.62
CA ALA A 757 -6.82 -27.19 -15.27
C ALA A 757 -7.28 -28.61 -14.86
N LYS A 758 -6.39 -29.62 -14.97
CA LYS A 758 -6.68 -30.95 -14.40
C LYS A 758 -6.62 -30.88 -12.86
N PRO A 759 -7.64 -31.32 -12.10
CA PRO A 759 -7.60 -31.26 -10.62
C PRO A 759 -6.48 -32.12 -10.02
N MET A 760 -6.20 -31.91 -8.73
CA MET A 760 -5.24 -32.68 -7.93
C MET A 760 -5.82 -33.06 -6.57
N ASN A 761 -5.44 -34.21 -6.02
CA ASN A 761 -6.04 -34.73 -4.78
C ASN A 761 -5.39 -34.18 -3.50
N THR A 762 -4.21 -33.55 -3.59
CA THR A 762 -3.52 -32.90 -2.47
C THR A 762 -2.88 -31.57 -2.92
N PRO A 763 -2.82 -30.54 -2.05
CA PRO A 763 -2.25 -29.24 -2.39
C PRO A 763 -0.74 -29.29 -2.66
N MET A 764 -0.04 -30.27 -2.08
CA MET A 764 1.40 -30.49 -2.24
C MET A 764 1.73 -31.99 -2.33
N SER A 765 2.83 -32.36 -2.99
CA SER A 765 3.28 -33.76 -3.08
C SER A 765 4.12 -34.12 -1.86
N SER A 766 3.96 -35.33 -1.30
CA SER A 766 4.87 -35.84 -0.25
C SER A 766 6.34 -35.92 -0.71
N THR A 767 6.57 -36.04 -2.01
CA THR A 767 7.90 -36.10 -2.63
C THR A 767 8.52 -34.74 -3.00
N ILE A 768 7.76 -33.63 -2.97
CA ILE A 768 8.30 -32.34 -3.44
C ILE A 768 9.20 -31.71 -2.38
N GLN A 769 10.37 -31.25 -2.79
CA GLN A 769 11.31 -30.53 -1.94
C GLN A 769 11.45 -29.11 -2.51
N LEU A 770 10.81 -28.15 -1.84
CA LEU A 770 10.82 -26.74 -2.22
C LEU A 770 12.00 -26.04 -1.54
N ASP A 771 13.06 -25.86 -2.31
CA ASP A 771 14.28 -25.17 -1.89
C ASP A 771 14.50 -23.88 -2.68
N LYS A 772 15.56 -23.12 -2.35
CA LYS A 772 16.06 -22.09 -3.28
C LYS A 772 16.47 -22.79 -4.58
N ASP A 773 16.02 -22.25 -5.70
CA ASP A 773 16.30 -22.77 -7.03
C ASP A 773 17.03 -21.68 -7.86
N PRO A 774 18.35 -21.49 -7.66
CA PRO A 774 19.10 -20.41 -8.33
C PRO A 774 19.21 -20.62 -9.84
N SER A 775 19.21 -21.89 -10.26
CA SER A 775 19.15 -22.38 -11.64
C SER A 775 17.80 -22.17 -12.31
N GLY A 776 16.74 -22.08 -11.51
CA GLY A 776 15.36 -22.03 -11.99
C GLY A 776 15.03 -20.75 -12.75
N LYS A 777 14.12 -20.88 -13.71
CA LYS A 777 13.56 -19.75 -14.44
C LYS A 777 12.80 -18.84 -13.47
N SER A 778 13.16 -17.56 -13.46
CA SER A 778 12.51 -16.55 -12.61
C SER A 778 11.05 -16.31 -13.00
N VAL A 779 10.20 -16.05 -12.01
CA VAL A 779 8.77 -15.76 -12.16
C VAL A 779 8.50 -14.30 -11.78
N ASP A 780 7.48 -13.70 -12.39
CA ASP A 780 7.01 -12.36 -11.99
C ASP A 780 6.58 -12.34 -10.52
N GLN A 781 7.25 -11.48 -9.74
CA GLN A 781 6.97 -11.27 -8.32
C GLN A 781 5.58 -10.67 -8.09
N LYS A 782 5.04 -9.83 -8.99
CA LYS A 782 3.71 -9.23 -8.82
C LYS A 782 2.62 -10.31 -8.97
N LYS A 783 2.66 -11.10 -10.05
CA LYS A 783 1.78 -12.26 -10.24
C LYS A 783 1.89 -13.27 -9.08
N TYR A 784 3.12 -13.64 -8.68
CA TYR A 784 3.34 -14.59 -7.58
C TYR A 784 2.79 -14.08 -6.24
N ARG A 785 3.11 -12.85 -5.84
CA ARG A 785 2.60 -12.24 -4.60
C ARG A 785 1.08 -12.10 -4.61
N GLY A 786 0.48 -11.77 -5.77
CA GLY A 786 -0.98 -11.74 -5.93
C GLY A 786 -1.63 -13.10 -5.71
N MET A 787 -1.05 -14.18 -6.26
CA MET A 787 -1.53 -15.55 -6.04
C MET A 787 -1.39 -15.96 -4.57
N ILE A 788 -0.25 -15.69 -3.93
CA ILE A 788 -0.03 -15.98 -2.51
C ILE A 788 -1.00 -15.20 -1.62
N GLY A 789 -1.21 -13.90 -1.86
CA GLY A 789 -2.15 -13.10 -1.08
C GLY A 789 -3.59 -13.60 -1.19
N SER A 790 -4.01 -13.99 -2.41
CA SER A 790 -5.34 -14.57 -2.63
C SER A 790 -5.50 -15.93 -1.93
N LEU A 791 -4.47 -16.77 -1.93
CA LEU A 791 -4.47 -18.05 -1.22
C LEU A 791 -4.42 -17.88 0.30
N LEU A 792 -3.67 -16.92 0.82
CA LEU A 792 -3.61 -16.60 2.26
C LEU A 792 -4.99 -16.19 2.79
N TYR A 793 -5.73 -15.36 2.06
CA TYR A 793 -7.10 -14.99 2.43
C TYR A 793 -8.02 -16.23 2.54
N LEU A 794 -7.87 -17.19 1.63
CA LEU A 794 -8.64 -18.44 1.63
C LEU A 794 -8.27 -19.40 2.79
N THR A 795 -7.06 -19.30 3.36
CA THR A 795 -6.65 -20.17 4.50
C THR A 795 -7.53 -20.01 5.75
N ALA A 796 -8.36 -18.96 5.82
CA ALA A 796 -9.29 -18.71 6.92
C ALA A 796 -10.54 -19.62 6.90
N SER A 797 -10.86 -20.26 5.76
CA SER A 797 -11.83 -21.38 5.70
C SER A 797 -11.22 -22.70 5.21
N ARG A 798 -9.96 -22.67 4.76
CA ARG A 798 -9.22 -23.82 4.22
C ARG A 798 -7.92 -24.07 5.00
N PRO A 799 -7.98 -24.62 6.23
CA PRO A 799 -6.79 -25.01 6.98
C PRO A 799 -5.95 -26.04 6.23
N ASP A 800 -6.59 -26.89 5.43
CA ASP A 800 -5.99 -27.97 4.64
C ASP A 800 -4.98 -27.51 3.58
N ILE A 801 -4.99 -26.24 3.17
CA ILE A 801 -3.96 -25.66 2.30
C ILE A 801 -2.90 -24.84 3.06
N MET A 802 -3.07 -24.58 4.35
CA MET A 802 -2.30 -23.61 5.14
C MET A 802 -0.78 -23.84 5.03
N PHE A 803 -0.30 -25.04 5.34
CA PHE A 803 1.14 -25.37 5.22
C PHE A 803 1.68 -25.12 3.81
N SER A 804 0.94 -25.56 2.79
CA SER A 804 1.35 -25.47 1.39
C SER A 804 1.47 -24.01 0.93
N VAL A 805 0.55 -23.15 1.36
CA VAL A 805 0.57 -21.71 1.09
C VAL A 805 1.71 -21.04 1.85
N CYS A 806 1.86 -21.32 3.15
CA CYS A 806 2.91 -20.75 4.00
C CYS A 806 4.32 -21.16 3.54
N LEU A 807 4.52 -22.37 3.02
CA LEU A 807 5.80 -22.80 2.45
C LEU A 807 6.11 -22.05 1.15
N CYS A 808 5.14 -21.94 0.23
CA CYS A 808 5.31 -21.17 -1.00
C CYS A 808 5.58 -19.67 -0.73
N ALA A 809 4.90 -19.08 0.26
CA ALA A 809 5.08 -17.68 0.64
C ALA A 809 6.54 -17.32 1.01
N ARG A 810 7.34 -18.28 1.49
CA ARG A 810 8.78 -18.09 1.82
C ARG A 810 9.62 -17.61 0.62
N PHE A 811 9.15 -17.83 -0.61
CA PHE A 811 9.89 -17.53 -1.85
C PHE A 811 9.44 -16.24 -2.56
N GLN A 812 8.52 -15.46 -1.99
CA GLN A 812 7.89 -14.29 -2.64
C GLN A 812 8.83 -13.13 -3.05
N ALA A 813 10.09 -13.14 -2.60
CA ALA A 813 11.13 -12.16 -2.96
C ALA A 813 11.96 -12.57 -4.20
N ASP A 814 12.04 -13.87 -4.51
CA ASP A 814 12.70 -14.39 -5.71
C ASP A 814 12.06 -15.71 -6.17
N PRO A 815 10.78 -15.68 -6.61
CA PRO A 815 10.05 -16.87 -7.00
C PRO A 815 10.57 -17.43 -8.33
N LYS A 816 10.54 -18.76 -8.43
CA LYS A 816 11.01 -19.56 -9.56
C LYS A 816 9.88 -20.40 -10.14
N GLU A 817 10.07 -20.94 -11.33
CA GLU A 817 9.07 -21.77 -12.02
C GLU A 817 8.70 -23.02 -11.21
N SER A 818 9.64 -23.60 -10.46
CA SER A 818 9.42 -24.63 -9.44
C SER A 818 8.44 -24.17 -8.35
N HIS A 819 8.63 -22.98 -7.78
CA HIS A 819 7.73 -22.39 -6.78
C HIS A 819 6.34 -22.05 -7.35
N LEU A 820 6.28 -21.51 -8.58
CA LEU A 820 5.00 -21.24 -9.26
C LEU A 820 4.24 -22.53 -9.58
N THR A 821 4.95 -23.61 -9.92
CA THR A 821 4.36 -24.94 -10.15
C THR A 821 3.70 -25.48 -8.88
N ALA A 822 4.32 -25.28 -7.71
CA ALA A 822 3.71 -25.61 -6.42
C ALA A 822 2.46 -24.76 -6.13
N VAL A 823 2.51 -23.43 -6.35
CA VAL A 823 1.32 -22.56 -6.19
C VAL A 823 0.19 -22.96 -7.15
N LYS A 824 0.50 -23.28 -8.41
CA LYS A 824 -0.48 -23.82 -9.37
C LYS A 824 -1.04 -25.17 -8.92
N ARG A 825 -0.27 -26.04 -8.26
CA ARG A 825 -0.79 -27.29 -7.68
C ARG A 825 -1.85 -27.02 -6.60
N ILE A 826 -1.63 -26.03 -5.72
CA ILE A 826 -2.63 -25.64 -4.70
C ILE A 826 -3.94 -25.21 -5.38
N LEU A 827 -3.87 -24.40 -6.44
CA LEU A 827 -5.06 -24.01 -7.22
C LEU A 827 -5.74 -25.22 -7.90
N ARG A 828 -4.97 -26.18 -8.44
CA ARG A 828 -5.52 -27.44 -8.99
C ARG A 828 -6.19 -28.31 -7.92
N TYR A 829 -5.73 -28.27 -6.68
CA TYR A 829 -6.39 -28.93 -5.56
C TYR A 829 -7.71 -28.24 -5.20
N LEU A 830 -7.72 -26.91 -5.15
CA LEU A 830 -8.94 -26.11 -4.91
C LEU A 830 -9.99 -26.28 -6.01
N LEU A 831 -9.57 -26.41 -7.28
CA LEU A 831 -10.46 -26.75 -8.41
C LEU A 831 -11.17 -28.09 -8.23
N GLY A 832 -10.47 -29.09 -7.68
CA GLY A 832 -11.05 -30.40 -7.35
C GLY A 832 -11.82 -30.44 -6.02
N THR A 833 -11.74 -29.37 -5.22
CA THR A 833 -12.34 -29.29 -3.88
C THR A 833 -13.07 -27.95 -3.59
N PRO A 834 -13.88 -27.39 -4.52
CA PRO A 834 -14.46 -26.05 -4.35
C PRO A 834 -15.57 -26.00 -3.29
N ASN A 835 -16.16 -27.15 -2.96
CA ASN A 835 -17.26 -27.30 -2.02
C ASN A 835 -16.80 -27.70 -0.61
N LEU A 836 -15.49 -27.88 -0.38
CA LEU A 836 -14.95 -28.11 0.96
C LEU A 836 -15.02 -26.85 1.81
N GLY A 837 -15.43 -27.03 3.06
CA GLY A 837 -15.54 -26.00 4.09
C GLY A 837 -15.50 -26.62 5.49
N ILE A 838 -15.52 -25.77 6.52
CA ILE A 838 -15.42 -26.19 7.92
C ILE A 838 -16.81 -26.48 8.46
N TRP A 839 -16.96 -27.61 9.15
CA TRP A 839 -18.19 -28.06 9.79
C TRP A 839 -18.15 -27.94 11.31
N TYR A 840 -19.16 -27.28 11.88
CA TYR A 840 -19.39 -27.18 13.31
C TYR A 840 -20.67 -27.94 13.68
N PRO A 841 -20.59 -29.15 14.25
CA PRO A 841 -21.76 -29.94 14.59
C PRO A 841 -22.52 -29.34 15.78
N ARG A 842 -23.86 -29.38 15.71
CA ARG A 842 -24.72 -29.17 16.89
C ARG A 842 -24.64 -30.37 17.84
N HIS A 843 -25.08 -30.15 19.07
CA HIS A 843 -25.14 -31.18 20.12
C HIS A 843 -23.78 -31.82 20.49
N SER A 844 -22.68 -31.05 20.37
CA SER A 844 -21.40 -31.44 20.98
C SER A 844 -21.61 -31.65 22.50
N THR A 845 -21.20 -32.81 23.01
CA THR A 845 -21.44 -33.23 24.40
C THR A 845 -20.65 -32.42 25.44
N SER A 846 -19.54 -31.81 25.03
CA SER A 846 -18.79 -30.85 25.85
C SER A 846 -18.37 -29.63 25.01
N PHE A 847 -18.06 -28.52 25.71
CA PHE A 847 -17.52 -27.28 25.14
C PHE A 847 -16.06 -27.07 25.59
N GLU A 848 -15.32 -28.17 25.69
CA GLU A 848 -13.94 -28.19 26.17
C GLU A 848 -12.97 -27.81 25.05
N ILE A 849 -11.86 -27.17 25.42
CA ILE A 849 -10.78 -26.86 24.48
C ILE A 849 -9.89 -28.10 24.33
N LEU A 850 -9.53 -28.45 23.10
CA LEU A 850 -8.51 -29.46 22.80
C LEU A 850 -7.47 -28.87 21.84
N GLY A 851 -6.22 -28.81 22.28
CA GLY A 851 -5.09 -28.35 21.48
C GLY A 851 -4.31 -29.51 20.85
N TYR A 852 -3.83 -29.33 19.64
CA TYR A 852 -2.83 -30.20 18.99
C TYR A 852 -1.61 -29.36 18.63
N SER A 853 -0.43 -29.94 18.82
CA SER A 853 0.86 -29.32 18.49
C SER A 853 1.81 -30.35 17.90
N ASP A 854 2.48 -29.96 16.81
CA ASP A 854 3.53 -30.73 16.11
C ASP A 854 4.59 -29.76 15.58
N SER A 855 5.79 -30.27 15.30
CA SER A 855 6.86 -29.54 14.64
C SER A 855 7.68 -30.43 13.70
N ASP A 856 7.92 -29.94 12.49
CA ASP A 856 9.04 -30.49 11.72
C ASP A 856 10.36 -30.26 12.49
N PHE A 857 11.39 -31.08 12.24
CA PHE A 857 12.74 -30.84 12.77
C PHE A 857 13.69 -30.37 11.68
N ALA A 858 14.09 -29.10 11.76
CA ALA A 858 14.97 -28.43 10.80
C ALA A 858 14.52 -28.57 9.32
N GLY A 859 13.21 -28.59 9.08
CA GLY A 859 12.61 -28.82 7.77
C GLY A 859 12.94 -27.73 6.73
N CYS A 860 13.19 -26.49 7.17
CA CYS A 860 13.74 -25.48 6.27
C CYS A 860 15.24 -25.71 6.04
N ARG A 861 15.61 -26.28 4.89
CA ARG A 861 17.02 -26.59 4.55
C ARG A 861 17.92 -25.35 4.45
N ILE A 862 17.35 -24.19 4.15
CA ILE A 862 18.07 -22.92 3.93
C ILE A 862 18.70 -22.39 5.23
N ASP A 863 17.94 -22.40 6.32
CA ASP A 863 18.37 -21.84 7.61
C ASP A 863 18.20 -22.79 8.80
N ARG A 864 17.90 -24.07 8.51
CA ARG A 864 17.70 -25.18 9.46
C ARG A 864 16.62 -24.91 10.53
N LYS A 865 15.74 -23.94 10.31
CA LYS A 865 14.62 -23.63 11.20
C LYS A 865 13.46 -24.59 10.97
N SER A 866 12.78 -24.92 12.06
CA SER A 866 11.62 -25.80 12.05
C SER A 866 10.34 -25.09 11.60
N THR A 867 9.31 -25.86 11.24
CA THR A 867 7.93 -25.38 11.07
C THR A 867 7.05 -25.95 12.18
N SER A 868 6.50 -25.07 13.02
CA SER A 868 5.50 -25.43 14.03
C SER A 868 4.10 -25.44 13.42
N GLY A 869 3.37 -26.52 13.67
CA GLY A 869 1.98 -26.71 13.33
C GLY A 869 1.12 -26.78 14.59
N THR A 870 -0.03 -26.11 14.59
CA THR A 870 -0.96 -26.15 15.72
C THR A 870 -2.40 -26.08 15.25
N CYS A 871 -3.32 -26.75 15.91
CA CYS A 871 -4.76 -26.47 15.80
C CYS A 871 -5.45 -26.60 17.16
N GLN A 872 -6.57 -25.89 17.30
CA GLN A 872 -7.36 -25.85 18.53
C GLN A 872 -8.85 -26.01 18.20
N PHE A 873 -9.47 -26.96 18.89
CA PHE A 873 -10.89 -27.26 18.82
C PHE A 873 -11.60 -26.74 20.07
N ILE A 874 -12.90 -26.47 19.93
CA ILE A 874 -13.84 -26.42 21.05
C ILE A 874 -14.92 -27.46 20.79
N GLY A 875 -15.01 -28.46 21.67
CA GLY A 875 -15.73 -29.70 21.37
C GLY A 875 -15.19 -30.31 20.06
N GLN A 876 -16.06 -30.50 19.07
CA GLN A 876 -15.68 -30.98 17.74
C GLN A 876 -15.42 -29.86 16.70
N SER A 877 -15.55 -28.58 17.10
CA SER A 877 -15.45 -27.44 16.18
C SER A 877 -14.03 -26.88 16.11
N LEU A 878 -13.40 -26.92 14.94
CA LEU A 878 -12.07 -26.34 14.70
C LEU A 878 -12.13 -24.80 14.68
N VAL A 879 -11.63 -24.13 15.71
CA VAL A 879 -11.73 -22.66 15.85
C VAL A 879 -10.44 -21.89 15.54
N SER A 880 -9.27 -22.53 15.63
CA SER A 880 -7.97 -21.90 15.37
C SER A 880 -6.95 -22.91 14.81
N TRP A 881 -6.03 -22.43 13.97
CA TRP A 881 -4.94 -23.22 13.39
C TRP A 881 -3.79 -22.33 12.90
N SER A 882 -2.58 -22.88 12.83
CA SER A 882 -1.43 -22.17 12.23
C SER A 882 -0.33 -23.11 11.73
N SER A 883 0.41 -22.64 10.73
CA SER A 883 1.68 -23.21 10.24
C SER A 883 2.71 -22.09 10.22
N ARG A 884 3.68 -22.08 11.13
CA ARG A 884 4.66 -20.99 11.26
C ARG A 884 6.08 -21.52 11.25
N LYS A 885 6.96 -20.92 10.44
CA LYS A 885 8.41 -21.19 10.57
C LYS A 885 8.91 -20.58 11.88
N GLN A 886 9.63 -21.36 12.68
CA GLN A 886 10.20 -20.91 13.94
C GLN A 886 11.23 -19.80 13.71
N ASN A 887 11.37 -18.91 14.71
CA ASN A 887 12.31 -17.80 14.67
C ASN A 887 13.75 -18.22 14.97
N SER A 888 13.93 -19.22 15.85
CA SER A 888 15.20 -19.85 16.23
C SER A 888 15.43 -21.16 15.48
N VAL A 889 16.67 -21.64 15.47
CA VAL A 889 17.01 -23.02 15.10
C VAL A 889 16.93 -23.85 16.38
N ALA A 890 16.16 -24.95 16.35
CA ALA A 890 16.10 -25.90 17.45
C ALA A 890 17.27 -26.88 17.38
N LEU A 891 17.87 -27.22 18.52
CA LEU A 891 19.02 -28.14 18.60
C LEU A 891 18.60 -29.62 18.72
N SER A 892 17.32 -29.89 18.96
CA SER A 892 16.75 -31.25 19.00
C SER A 892 15.28 -31.27 18.56
N THR A 893 14.77 -32.45 18.23
CA THR A 893 13.34 -32.68 17.95
C THR A 893 12.47 -32.26 19.14
N ALA A 894 12.84 -32.68 20.35
CA ALA A 894 12.15 -32.31 21.59
C ALA A 894 12.09 -30.78 21.80
N GLU A 895 13.13 -30.04 21.44
CA GLU A 895 13.12 -28.58 21.50
C GLU A 895 12.20 -27.94 20.45
N ALA A 896 12.24 -28.43 19.21
CA ALA A 896 11.37 -27.94 18.14
C ALA A 896 9.88 -28.10 18.51
N GLU A 897 9.53 -29.26 19.08
CA GLU A 897 8.22 -29.58 19.62
C GLU A 897 7.83 -28.67 20.79
N TYR A 898 8.74 -28.50 21.75
CA TYR A 898 8.49 -27.64 22.91
C TYR A 898 8.23 -26.16 22.51
N ILE A 899 8.84 -25.71 21.40
CA ILE A 899 8.56 -24.39 20.80
C ILE A 899 7.17 -24.34 20.15
N ALA A 900 6.73 -25.41 19.49
CA ALA A 900 5.37 -25.52 18.95
C ALA A 900 4.33 -25.55 20.08
N VAL A 901 4.57 -26.36 21.13
CA VAL A 901 3.71 -26.46 22.32
C VAL A 901 3.56 -25.09 22.98
N GLY A 902 4.65 -24.33 23.16
CA GLY A 902 4.57 -22.98 23.74
C GLY A 902 3.71 -22.01 22.91
N SER A 903 3.69 -22.17 21.59
CA SER A 903 2.81 -21.42 20.69
C SER A 903 1.35 -21.87 20.81
N CYS A 904 1.11 -23.17 20.96
CA CYS A 904 -0.21 -23.75 21.21
C CYS A 904 -0.79 -23.28 22.56
N VAL A 905 0.00 -23.33 23.63
CA VAL A 905 -0.37 -22.87 24.99
C VAL A 905 -0.80 -21.41 24.97
N ALA A 906 -0.05 -20.52 24.33
CA ALA A 906 -0.41 -19.10 24.24
C ALA A 906 -1.77 -18.87 23.56
N GLN A 907 -2.07 -19.64 22.50
CA GLN A 907 -3.37 -19.58 21.82
C GLN A 907 -4.50 -20.19 22.66
N VAL A 908 -4.23 -21.29 23.36
CA VAL A 908 -5.17 -22.00 24.24
C VAL A 908 -5.55 -21.15 25.45
N LEU A 909 -4.62 -20.40 26.05
CA LEU A 909 -4.91 -19.49 27.16
C LEU A 909 -5.78 -18.30 26.73
N TRP A 910 -5.60 -17.80 25.50
CA TRP A 910 -6.50 -16.79 24.93
C TRP A 910 -7.93 -17.36 24.73
N LEU A 911 -8.05 -18.59 24.20
CA LEU A 911 -9.33 -19.29 24.08
C LEU A 911 -9.97 -19.56 25.45
N LYS A 912 -9.20 -19.94 26.47
CA LYS A 912 -9.68 -20.14 27.85
C LYS A 912 -10.40 -18.89 28.35
N GLN A 913 -9.78 -17.72 28.21
CA GLN A 913 -10.40 -16.48 28.66
C GLN A 913 -11.62 -16.08 27.82
N GLN A 914 -11.61 -16.34 26.50
CA GLN A 914 -12.78 -16.12 25.66
C GLN A 914 -14.00 -16.97 26.09
N ILE A 915 -13.79 -18.23 26.47
CA ILE A 915 -14.87 -19.12 26.95
C ILE A 915 -15.36 -18.72 28.36
N LEU A 916 -14.44 -18.25 29.23
CA LEU A 916 -14.80 -17.67 30.53
C LEU A 916 -15.63 -16.38 30.36
N ASP A 917 -15.28 -15.51 29.40
CA ASP A 917 -16.05 -14.32 29.04
C ASP A 917 -17.45 -14.70 28.50
N LEU A 918 -17.56 -15.83 27.78
CA LEU A 918 -18.85 -16.43 27.36
C LEU A 918 -19.66 -17.06 28.53
N GLY A 919 -19.16 -16.99 29.77
CA GLY A 919 -19.83 -17.45 30.98
C GLY A 919 -19.83 -18.96 31.18
N LEU A 920 -18.95 -19.70 30.49
CA LEU A 920 -18.78 -21.14 30.68
C LEU A 920 -17.52 -21.44 31.52
N PRO A 921 -17.57 -22.38 32.47
CA PRO A 921 -16.40 -22.79 33.23
C PRO A 921 -15.41 -23.53 32.30
N VAL A 922 -14.11 -23.30 32.50
CA VAL A 922 -13.04 -24.00 31.77
C VAL A 922 -12.10 -24.65 32.78
N GLY A 923 -11.97 -25.98 32.70
CA GLY A 923 -11.04 -26.77 33.50
C GLY A 923 -9.59 -26.71 33.00
N THR A 924 -8.81 -27.73 33.35
CA THR A 924 -7.48 -27.99 32.79
C THR A 924 -7.62 -28.37 31.31
N ILE A 925 -6.81 -27.75 30.44
CA ILE A 925 -6.95 -27.94 28.99
C ILE A 925 -5.93 -28.96 28.47
N SER A 926 -6.41 -30.02 27.82
CA SER A 926 -5.56 -31.02 27.17
C SER A 926 -4.89 -30.48 25.91
N ILE A 927 -3.57 -30.71 25.80
CA ILE A 927 -2.79 -30.47 24.60
C ILE A 927 -2.11 -31.77 24.17
N MET A 928 -2.40 -32.21 22.95
CA MET A 928 -1.85 -33.41 22.34
C MET A 928 -0.51 -33.10 21.64
N CYS A 929 0.52 -33.86 21.98
CA CYS A 929 1.85 -33.82 21.38
C CYS A 929 2.39 -35.26 21.31
N ASP A 930 3.04 -35.66 20.22
CA ASP A 930 3.58 -37.03 20.07
C ASP A 930 5.02 -37.17 20.62
N ASN A 931 5.64 -36.06 21.04
CA ASN A 931 7.00 -36.07 21.57
C ASN A 931 7.03 -36.23 23.11
N THR A 932 7.22 -37.47 23.54
CA THR A 932 7.38 -37.84 24.97
C THR A 932 8.47 -37.05 25.70
N SER A 933 9.55 -36.65 25.02
CA SER A 933 10.62 -35.86 25.65
C SER A 933 10.17 -34.42 25.93
N ALA A 934 9.47 -33.77 25.00
CA ALA A 934 8.87 -32.45 25.22
C ALA A 934 7.85 -32.47 26.38
N ILE A 935 7.04 -33.54 26.47
CA ILE A 935 6.11 -33.76 27.58
C ILE A 935 6.87 -33.91 28.92
N CYS A 936 7.92 -34.72 28.97
CA CYS A 936 8.75 -34.89 30.18
C CYS A 936 9.43 -33.59 30.64
N ILE A 937 9.86 -32.74 29.70
CA ILE A 937 10.46 -31.42 29.98
C ILE A 937 9.42 -30.47 30.63
N SER A 938 8.15 -30.54 30.24
CA SER A 938 7.10 -29.72 30.88
C SER A 938 6.82 -30.12 32.33
N LYS A 939 7.02 -31.40 32.68
CA LYS A 939 6.71 -31.96 34.00
C LYS A 939 7.90 -31.96 34.98
N ASN A 940 9.15 -32.00 34.50
CA ASN A 940 10.34 -32.17 35.36
C ASN A 940 11.46 -31.11 35.14
N PRO A 941 11.97 -30.44 36.19
CA PRO A 941 13.02 -29.42 36.07
C PRO A 941 14.44 -29.97 35.82
N ILE A 942 14.65 -31.29 35.89
CA ILE A 942 15.99 -31.90 35.96
C ILE A 942 16.79 -31.79 34.64
N GLN A 943 16.16 -31.51 33.49
CA GLN A 943 16.84 -31.43 32.18
C GLN A 943 17.40 -30.04 31.79
N HIS A 944 17.41 -29.07 32.73
CA HIS A 944 17.83 -27.66 32.52
C HIS A 944 19.22 -27.44 31.87
N SER A 945 20.12 -28.42 31.88
CA SER A 945 21.47 -28.25 31.32
C SER A 945 21.53 -28.26 29.78
N ARG A 946 20.55 -28.87 29.09
CA ARG A 946 20.57 -29.06 27.62
C ARG A 946 19.77 -28.02 26.82
N THR A 947 19.03 -27.12 27.47
CA THR A 947 18.04 -26.24 26.81
C THR A 947 18.06 -24.77 27.28
N LYS A 948 19.16 -24.33 27.92
CA LYS A 948 19.31 -22.98 28.50
C LYS A 948 19.00 -21.81 27.55
N HIS A 949 19.13 -22.01 26.24
CA HIS A 949 18.90 -20.99 25.21
C HIS A 949 17.43 -20.68 24.94
N ILE A 950 16.48 -21.40 25.56
CA ILE A 950 15.03 -21.15 25.46
C ILE A 950 14.32 -21.01 26.83
N ASP A 951 15.06 -20.65 27.89
CA ASP A 951 14.63 -20.69 29.30
C ASP A 951 13.25 -20.04 29.59
N ILE A 952 12.96 -18.88 28.99
CA ILE A 952 11.65 -18.19 29.15
C ILE A 952 10.47 -19.08 28.71
N ARG A 953 10.66 -19.92 27.67
CA ARG A 953 9.63 -20.87 27.20
C ARG A 953 9.49 -22.08 28.13
N HIS A 954 10.58 -22.51 28.79
CA HIS A 954 10.53 -23.56 29.83
C HIS A 954 9.71 -23.13 31.02
N HIS A 955 9.95 -21.93 31.53
CA HIS A 955 9.15 -21.36 32.61
C HIS A 955 7.68 -21.25 32.19
N PHE A 956 7.38 -20.62 31.05
CA PHE A 956 5.99 -20.41 30.60
C PHE A 956 5.14 -21.70 30.57
N ILE A 957 5.58 -22.76 29.88
CA ILE A 957 4.78 -23.99 29.76
C ILE A 957 4.70 -24.72 31.11
N ARG A 958 5.83 -24.86 31.82
CA ARG A 958 5.87 -25.56 33.11
C ARG A 958 5.01 -24.86 34.16
N ASP A 959 5.02 -23.54 34.20
CA ASP A 959 4.28 -22.76 35.19
C ASP A 959 2.76 -22.91 34.96
N HIS A 960 2.30 -23.03 33.71
CA HIS A 960 0.89 -23.32 33.40
C HIS A 960 0.50 -24.79 33.65
N VAL A 961 1.40 -25.76 33.43
CA VAL A 961 1.19 -27.16 33.87
C VAL A 961 1.09 -27.24 35.40
N ALA A 962 1.99 -26.57 36.14
CA ALA A 962 2.01 -26.57 37.59
C ALA A 962 0.80 -25.85 38.23
N LYS A 963 0.22 -24.86 37.55
CA LYS A 963 -1.05 -24.21 37.93
C LYS A 963 -2.28 -25.07 37.64
N GLY A 964 -2.15 -26.15 36.86
CA GLY A 964 -3.29 -26.92 36.36
C GLY A 964 -4.09 -26.19 35.27
N ASP A 965 -3.51 -25.19 34.59
CA ASP A 965 -4.16 -24.51 33.46
C ASP A 965 -4.24 -25.43 32.23
N ILE A 966 -3.21 -26.25 32.03
CA ILE A 966 -3.03 -27.14 30.88
C ILE A 966 -2.48 -28.50 31.34
N GLU A 967 -2.74 -29.55 30.57
CA GLU A 967 -2.01 -30.82 30.65
C GLU A 967 -1.51 -31.24 29.25
N LEU A 968 -0.27 -31.72 29.17
CA LEU A 968 0.28 -32.32 27.96
C LEU A 968 0.07 -33.83 27.97
N HIS A 969 -0.60 -34.35 26.94
CA HIS A 969 -0.83 -35.77 26.73
C HIS A 969 -0.12 -36.27 25.47
N HIS A 970 0.36 -37.51 25.54
CA HIS A 970 0.93 -38.17 24.37
C HIS A 970 -0.16 -38.58 23.39
N ILE A 971 0.09 -38.38 22.09
CA ILE A 971 -0.72 -38.90 21.00
C ILE A 971 0.14 -39.73 20.04
N ALA A 972 -0.43 -40.74 19.39
CA ALA A 972 0.28 -41.43 18.31
C ALA A 972 0.42 -40.50 17.10
N THR A 973 1.55 -40.56 16.38
CA THR A 973 1.79 -39.69 15.20
C THR A 973 0.75 -39.88 14.10
N GLU A 974 0.15 -41.07 13.96
CA GLU A 974 -0.98 -41.32 13.02
C GLU A 974 -2.29 -40.60 13.39
N ASP A 975 -2.43 -40.19 14.66
CA ASP A 975 -3.55 -39.41 15.18
C ASP A 975 -3.24 -37.92 15.34
N GLN A 976 -1.99 -37.50 15.08
CA GLN A 976 -1.53 -36.12 15.24
C GLN A 976 -2.15 -35.20 14.18
N LEU A 977 -3.23 -34.49 14.54
CA LEU A 977 -3.90 -33.57 13.62
C LEU A 977 -3.03 -32.39 13.19
N ALA A 978 -1.99 -32.05 13.95
CA ALA A 978 -1.10 -30.93 13.60
C ALA A 978 -0.11 -31.25 12.45
N ASP A 979 0.09 -32.52 12.07
CA ASP A 979 0.97 -32.98 10.99
C ASP A 979 0.71 -32.27 9.65
N ILE A 980 -0.57 -32.03 9.34
CA ILE A 980 -1.02 -31.36 8.11
C ILE A 980 -0.54 -29.89 8.02
N PHE A 981 -0.08 -29.32 9.13
CA PHE A 981 0.47 -27.97 9.22
C PHE A 981 2.02 -27.93 9.22
N THR A 982 2.71 -29.06 9.25
CA THR A 982 4.20 -29.10 9.34
C THR A 982 4.87 -29.72 8.12
N LYS A 983 4.22 -30.65 7.43
CA LYS A 983 4.80 -31.38 6.29
C LYS A 983 3.79 -31.72 5.18
N PRO A 984 4.24 -31.95 3.93
CA PRO A 984 3.37 -32.47 2.88
C PRO A 984 3.10 -33.96 3.10
N LEU A 985 1.83 -34.37 3.01
CA LEU A 985 1.37 -35.72 3.32
C LEU A 985 0.96 -36.52 2.06
N ALA A 986 0.96 -37.85 2.19
CA ALA A 986 0.34 -38.75 1.21
C ALA A 986 -1.20 -38.58 1.21
N PHE A 987 -1.87 -38.99 0.13
CA PHE A 987 -3.30 -38.71 -0.06
C PHE A 987 -4.19 -39.26 1.06
N ASP A 988 -4.00 -40.51 1.45
CA ASP A 988 -4.89 -41.17 2.43
C ASP A 988 -4.76 -40.53 3.82
N THR A 989 -3.52 -40.27 4.28
CA THR A 989 -3.24 -39.53 5.50
C THR A 989 -3.78 -38.10 5.43
N PHE A 990 -3.51 -37.38 4.33
CA PHE A 990 -4.00 -36.00 4.14
C PHE A 990 -5.53 -35.92 4.17
N SER A 991 -6.22 -36.82 3.49
CA SER A 991 -7.68 -36.89 3.44
C SER A 991 -8.29 -37.22 4.82
N THR A 992 -7.64 -38.14 5.55
CA THR A 992 -8.04 -38.54 6.91
C THR A 992 -7.88 -37.37 7.89
N LEU A 993 -6.71 -36.73 7.94
CA LEU A 993 -6.48 -35.58 8.82
C LEU A 993 -7.37 -34.39 8.44
N ARG A 994 -7.55 -34.09 7.15
CA ARG A 994 -8.47 -33.05 6.67
C ARG A 994 -9.90 -33.27 7.15
N THR A 995 -10.40 -34.51 7.06
CA THR A 995 -11.75 -34.85 7.53
C THR A 995 -11.84 -34.71 9.06
N ARG A 996 -10.80 -35.13 9.80
CA ARG A 996 -10.72 -34.97 11.27
C ARG A 996 -10.56 -33.51 11.73
N LEU A 997 -10.05 -32.62 10.87
CA LEU A 997 -10.11 -31.16 11.06
C LEU A 997 -11.52 -30.57 10.85
N GLY A 998 -12.53 -31.38 10.52
CA GLY A 998 -13.86 -30.91 10.19
C GLY A 998 -13.96 -30.25 8.81
N VAL A 999 -12.97 -30.43 7.92
CA VAL A 999 -13.03 -29.94 6.54
C VAL A 999 -13.67 -30.99 5.64
N ILE A 1000 -14.98 -30.83 5.40
CA ILE A 1000 -15.85 -31.78 4.69
C ILE A 1000 -16.46 -31.13 3.43
N ASP A 1001 -16.96 -31.94 2.50
CA ASP A 1001 -17.77 -31.46 1.38
C ASP A 1001 -19.23 -31.37 1.84
N ILE A 1002 -19.90 -30.26 1.55
CA ILE A 1002 -21.32 -30.07 1.91
C ILE A 1002 -22.28 -30.95 1.10
N ASN A 1003 -21.80 -31.62 0.04
CA ASN A 1003 -22.61 -32.52 -0.80
C ASN A 1003 -22.30 -34.01 -0.55
N ALA A 1004 -21.48 -34.33 0.46
CA ALA A 1004 -21.08 -35.70 0.82
C ALA A 1004 -22.04 -36.35 1.84
#